data_AF-A0A7C4EUH4-F1
#
_entry.id   AF-A0A7C4EUH4-F1
#
_cell.length_a   1.000
_cell.length_b   1.000
_cell.length_c   1.000
_cell.angle_alpha   90.00
_cell.angle_beta   90.00
_cell.angle_gamma   90.00
#
_symmetry.space_group_name_H-M   'P 1'
#
loop_
_entity.id
_entity.type
_entity.pdbx_description
1 polymer ?
#
loop_
_entity_poly.entity_id
_entity_poly.type
_entity_poly.pdbx_seq_one_letter_code
_entity_poly.pdbx_strand_id
1 'polypeptide(L)'
;MNEKYDYDITVIGAGIAGMVAAVTAKGLGQRVAVVEKRRIGGNCTNYTCIPSKALIRLGHVCKDISWLVDQGIVAKPLCAFDTSQVMARIRSVVSAAYEKDRPETFEEIGIRVLYGDAVFTDRHHLKVNGRTVSSNKFIIAAGTRPFVPPIKGIEDVPYLTNETLYDLQELPKSLAILGGGVDGLEYASAFGRLGVETTVIELSDVILPMADRELALHLHRALVQDGITLKLGARAVETATHDGRLVLTYEDKSGQRGEIAVERLLVALGRKPDLAGLALENAGVNVTPRGIVTNAALQTSAPHIYACGDVVGPDQLASMAEYQGIIAATNAALPIKQKVHYRNSVYVIFTIPYLAFLGLTEAQAHAKYGHKMKVYRFEYSNMRRALIDGETTGLGKFICDGRGRLVGAHILGESAPEVIHEAQIVKAMGKPLRRTYGMTHAYPTYAQALVGRASQLAFLDYMKDNPFVRAALKIAPGISNGLEMARDRLAETRPRHSPDKACEINVSVQAGAAPPEVASMKAVYKGSDACVIMLPSAIMEIDHRFLEAAYAWQGRQNPRYVALDCREVIRINGLAAAMLVKFCARCRQRGQEVLAFGLHKDLRDVFAVSEIDQVIRVYDDEDQACSAMRTSPGAMELNAAPREPQPLANAACWAKPVDALRVPPMPAEARNLNVNGRRAVGPVNGFGPLWQKTFQLFIQDPSVAPEEAIALLKKNFPRYQPSFNHFYPSEKGIEAGELVLIDSSTPGGPVSTGVMVMYADERSFTFNTPQGHPECGFVSFSASEMDGGVIVLIIGLARASDPLYEAAFRIAGSKIQTRIWKHVLTSLALDLGFPPEITMTQECIDNRIRWREFRNTYYNAQLRTLVNEPKRWLQCLKKS
;
A
#
# COMPACT_ATOMS: atom_id res chain seq x y z
N MET A 1 -9.86 -66.43 -13.92
CA MET A 1 -10.56 -66.09 -15.18
C MET A 1 -10.76 -64.58 -15.16
N ASN A 2 -10.24 -63.84 -16.15
CA ASN A 2 -10.52 -62.39 -16.21
C ASN A 2 -11.99 -62.22 -16.58
N GLU A 3 -12.80 -61.68 -15.66
CA GLU A 3 -14.16 -61.24 -15.99
C GLU A 3 -14.09 -60.28 -17.18
N LYS A 4 -14.83 -60.60 -18.23
CA LYS A 4 -14.87 -59.80 -19.45
C LYS A 4 -15.88 -58.68 -19.24
N TYR A 5 -15.42 -57.54 -18.75
CA TYR A 5 -16.24 -56.31 -18.66
C TYR A 5 -16.42 -55.66 -20.04
N ASP A 6 -17.56 -54.98 -20.22
CA ASP A 6 -17.87 -54.20 -21.43
C ASP A 6 -16.82 -53.10 -21.63
N TYR A 7 -16.45 -52.42 -20.54
CA TYR A 7 -15.44 -51.35 -20.51
C TYR A 7 -14.39 -51.58 -19.43
N ASP A 8 -13.20 -51.03 -19.65
CA ASP A 8 -12.15 -51.05 -18.64
C ASP A 8 -12.36 -49.92 -17.61
N ILE A 9 -12.81 -48.75 -18.08
CA ILE A 9 -13.15 -47.60 -17.24
C ILE A 9 -14.46 -46.96 -17.72
N THR A 10 -15.41 -46.79 -16.80
CA THR A 10 -16.59 -45.93 -17.04
C THR A 10 -16.49 -44.64 -16.24
N VAL A 11 -16.64 -43.50 -16.91
CA VAL A 11 -16.68 -42.17 -16.30
C VAL A 11 -18.14 -41.72 -16.17
N ILE A 12 -18.55 -41.31 -14.97
CA ILE A 12 -19.92 -40.84 -14.69
C ILE A 12 -19.90 -39.32 -14.56
N GLY A 13 -20.54 -38.63 -15.51
CA GLY A 13 -20.54 -37.19 -15.67
C GLY A 13 -19.56 -36.74 -16.75
N ALA A 14 -20.02 -35.90 -17.66
CA ALA A 14 -19.26 -35.33 -18.78
C ALA A 14 -19.04 -33.82 -18.62
N GLY A 15 -18.87 -33.35 -17.38
CA GLY A 15 -18.27 -32.05 -17.11
C GLY A 15 -16.75 -32.07 -17.34
N ILE A 16 -16.08 -30.94 -17.11
CA ILE A 16 -14.65 -30.78 -17.44
C ILE A 16 -13.75 -31.88 -16.83
N ALA A 17 -13.98 -32.27 -15.57
CA ALA A 17 -13.25 -33.37 -14.92
C ALA A 17 -13.46 -34.71 -15.63
N GLY A 18 -14.71 -35.00 -15.99
CA GLY A 18 -15.10 -36.26 -16.61
C GLY A 18 -14.62 -36.37 -18.06
N MET A 19 -14.75 -35.29 -18.84
CA MET A 19 -14.22 -35.23 -20.20
C MET A 19 -12.70 -35.45 -20.22
N VAL A 20 -11.96 -34.74 -19.36
CA VAL A 20 -10.51 -34.90 -19.25
C VAL A 20 -10.13 -36.29 -18.75
N ALA A 21 -10.85 -36.85 -17.77
CA ALA A 21 -10.62 -38.20 -17.28
C ALA A 21 -10.83 -39.24 -18.39
N ALA A 22 -11.89 -39.10 -19.19
CA ALA A 22 -12.21 -40.02 -20.27
C ALA A 22 -11.14 -39.99 -21.38
N VAL A 23 -10.75 -38.80 -21.82
CA VAL A 23 -9.69 -38.62 -22.83
C VAL A 23 -8.35 -39.14 -22.31
N THR A 24 -8.01 -38.86 -21.05
CA THR A 24 -6.77 -39.37 -20.43
C THR A 24 -6.78 -40.90 -20.35
N ALA A 25 -7.86 -41.51 -19.88
CA ALA A 25 -8.00 -42.96 -19.79
C ALA A 25 -7.90 -43.62 -21.17
N LYS A 26 -8.52 -43.01 -22.20
CA LYS A 26 -8.44 -43.49 -23.57
C LYS A 26 -7.01 -43.40 -24.13
N GLY A 27 -6.31 -42.29 -23.88
CA GLY A 27 -4.90 -42.12 -24.23
C GLY A 27 -3.95 -43.13 -23.56
N LEU A 28 -4.34 -43.66 -22.41
CA LEU A 28 -3.66 -44.77 -21.71
C LEU A 28 -4.10 -46.17 -22.18
N GLY A 29 -4.81 -46.26 -23.30
CA GLY A 29 -5.18 -47.51 -23.97
C GLY A 29 -6.40 -48.22 -23.37
N GLN A 30 -7.17 -47.58 -22.50
CA GLN A 30 -8.36 -48.19 -21.89
C GLN A 30 -9.57 -48.17 -22.84
N ARG A 31 -10.45 -49.17 -22.74
CA ARG A 31 -11.81 -49.11 -23.32
C ARG A 31 -12.69 -48.27 -22.40
N VAL A 32 -13.13 -47.11 -22.88
CA VAL A 32 -13.79 -46.09 -22.04
C VAL A 32 -15.24 -45.87 -22.48
N ALA A 33 -16.14 -45.82 -21.49
CA ALA A 33 -17.47 -45.24 -21.64
C ALA A 33 -17.62 -43.98 -20.78
N VAL A 34 -18.42 -43.03 -21.24
CA VAL A 34 -18.84 -41.84 -20.50
C VAL A 34 -20.36 -41.89 -20.37
N VAL A 35 -20.86 -41.73 -19.16
CA VAL A 35 -22.30 -41.64 -18.87
C VAL A 35 -22.66 -40.20 -18.53
N GLU A 36 -23.57 -39.58 -19.29
CA GLU A 36 -24.03 -38.22 -19.07
C GLU A 36 -25.57 -38.16 -19.07
N LYS A 37 -26.16 -37.57 -18.03
CA LYS A 37 -27.62 -37.51 -17.85
C LYS A 37 -28.26 -36.28 -18.49
N ARG A 38 -27.49 -35.22 -18.72
CA ARG A 38 -27.93 -33.95 -19.31
C ARG A 38 -27.16 -33.69 -20.60
N ARG A 39 -26.20 -32.77 -20.54
CA ARG A 39 -25.47 -32.24 -21.70
C ARG A 39 -23.98 -32.28 -21.43
N ILE A 40 -23.21 -32.75 -22.41
CA ILE A 40 -21.74 -32.78 -22.35
C ILE A 40 -21.19 -31.36 -22.17
N GLY A 41 -20.03 -31.23 -21.55
CA GLY A 41 -19.47 -29.96 -21.09
C GLY A 41 -19.88 -29.63 -19.64
N GLY A 42 -20.94 -30.26 -19.14
CA GLY A 42 -21.45 -30.07 -17.79
C GLY A 42 -21.71 -28.60 -17.47
N ASN A 43 -21.48 -28.19 -16.22
CA ASN A 43 -21.74 -26.81 -15.78
C ASN A 43 -20.84 -25.77 -16.45
N CYS A 44 -19.55 -26.07 -16.67
CA CYS A 44 -18.57 -25.05 -17.07
C CYS A 44 -18.84 -24.50 -18.47
N THR A 45 -19.07 -25.39 -19.44
CA THR A 45 -19.42 -25.01 -20.82
C THR A 45 -20.82 -24.41 -20.91
N ASN A 46 -21.81 -25.04 -20.26
CA ASN A 46 -23.22 -24.75 -20.54
C ASN A 46 -23.83 -23.66 -19.64
N TYR A 47 -23.42 -23.57 -18.36
CA TYR A 47 -24.19 -22.83 -17.34
C TYR A 47 -23.35 -21.92 -16.42
N THR A 48 -22.02 -21.94 -16.49
CA THR A 48 -21.17 -21.18 -15.55
C THR A 48 -20.04 -20.46 -16.28
N CYS A 49 -18.87 -21.08 -16.44
CA CYS A 49 -17.64 -20.46 -16.91
C CYS A 49 -17.83 -19.70 -18.24
N ILE A 50 -18.21 -20.39 -19.32
CA ILE A 50 -18.30 -19.77 -20.65
C ILE A 50 -19.34 -18.65 -20.70
N PRO A 51 -20.61 -18.87 -20.29
CA PRO A 51 -21.61 -17.81 -20.39
C PRO A 51 -21.37 -16.65 -19.42
N SER A 52 -20.84 -16.90 -18.22
CA SER A 52 -20.54 -15.82 -17.26
C SER A 52 -19.41 -14.93 -17.78
N LYS A 53 -18.34 -15.51 -18.33
CA LYS A 53 -17.20 -14.74 -18.84
C LYS A 53 -17.58 -13.98 -20.12
N ALA A 54 -18.49 -14.53 -20.93
CA ALA A 54 -19.10 -13.80 -22.05
C ALA A 54 -19.91 -12.58 -21.57
N LEU A 55 -20.73 -12.73 -20.53
CA LEU A 55 -21.50 -11.64 -19.92
C LEU A 55 -20.59 -10.56 -19.30
N ILE A 56 -19.59 -10.98 -18.52
CA ILE A 56 -18.61 -10.09 -17.88
C ILE A 56 -17.86 -9.25 -18.92
N ARG A 57 -17.47 -9.84 -20.05
CA ARG A 57 -16.79 -9.09 -21.13
C ARG A 57 -17.65 -7.94 -21.65
N LEU A 58 -18.97 -8.10 -21.73
CA LEU A 58 -19.87 -7.00 -22.13
C LEU A 58 -19.90 -5.89 -21.08
N GLY A 59 -19.88 -6.23 -19.79
CA GLY A 59 -19.70 -5.25 -18.72
C GLY A 59 -18.39 -4.46 -18.83
N HIS A 60 -17.29 -5.10 -19.23
CA HIS A 60 -16.03 -4.40 -19.53
C HIS A 60 -16.19 -3.39 -20.67
N VAL A 61 -16.88 -3.77 -21.75
CA VAL A 61 -17.10 -2.84 -22.88
C VAL A 61 -17.88 -1.60 -22.44
N CYS A 62 -18.89 -1.75 -21.58
CA CYS A 62 -19.61 -0.59 -21.02
C CYS A 62 -18.70 0.32 -20.20
N LYS A 63 -17.74 -0.24 -19.46
CA LYS A 63 -16.72 0.52 -18.73
C LYS A 63 -15.77 1.24 -19.69
N ASP A 64 -15.26 0.55 -20.71
CA ASP A 64 -14.37 1.13 -21.73
C ASP A 64 -15.06 2.33 -22.40
N ILE A 65 -16.35 2.20 -22.69
CA ILE A 65 -17.19 3.26 -23.25
C ILE A 65 -17.32 4.45 -22.28
N SER A 66 -17.64 4.21 -21.01
CA SER A 66 -17.73 5.27 -20.00
C SER A 66 -16.41 6.04 -19.89
N TRP A 67 -15.29 5.31 -19.92
CA TRP A 67 -13.97 5.91 -19.89
C TRP A 67 -13.70 6.79 -21.12
N LEU A 68 -14.08 6.34 -22.33
CA LEU A 68 -13.95 7.15 -23.56
C LEU A 68 -14.78 8.44 -23.53
N VAL A 69 -15.94 8.42 -22.86
CA VAL A 69 -16.77 9.62 -22.61
C VAL A 69 -16.04 10.57 -21.65
N ASP A 70 -15.47 10.05 -20.56
CA ASP A 70 -14.71 10.85 -19.59
C ASP A 70 -13.46 11.51 -20.20
N GLN A 71 -12.85 10.87 -21.20
CA GLN A 71 -11.72 11.43 -21.97
C GLN A 71 -12.14 12.48 -23.02
N GLY A 72 -13.45 12.73 -23.20
CA GLY A 72 -13.96 13.65 -24.21
C GLY A 72 -13.79 13.17 -25.66
N ILE A 73 -13.47 11.88 -25.86
CA ILE A 73 -13.34 11.27 -27.20
C ILE A 73 -14.71 11.02 -27.82
N VAL A 74 -15.68 10.64 -26.99
CA VAL A 74 -17.08 10.42 -27.39
C VAL A 74 -17.93 11.61 -26.93
N ALA A 75 -18.50 12.35 -27.89
CA ALA A 75 -19.11 13.67 -27.65
C ALA A 75 -20.45 13.67 -26.90
N LYS A 76 -21.12 12.52 -26.76
CA LYS A 76 -22.38 12.38 -26.02
C LYS A 76 -22.31 11.14 -25.14
N PRO A 77 -22.88 11.14 -23.93
CA PRO A 77 -23.14 9.90 -23.22
C PRO A 77 -23.91 8.99 -24.17
N LEU A 78 -23.44 7.76 -24.38
CA LEU A 78 -24.19 6.80 -25.18
C LEU A 78 -25.57 6.69 -24.56
N CYS A 79 -26.61 7.02 -25.34
CA CYS A 79 -27.99 6.72 -25.00
C CYS A 79 -28.08 5.25 -24.56
N ALA A 80 -28.94 4.94 -23.60
CA ALA A 80 -29.10 3.63 -22.98
C ALA A 80 -28.75 2.46 -23.91
N PHE A 81 -27.85 1.57 -23.47
CA PHE A 81 -27.45 0.40 -24.25
C PHE A 81 -28.68 -0.44 -24.61
N ASP A 82 -28.83 -0.77 -25.89
CA ASP A 82 -29.80 -1.78 -26.30
C ASP A 82 -29.30 -3.14 -25.83
N THR A 83 -29.91 -3.64 -24.75
CA THR A 83 -29.55 -4.91 -24.12
C THR A 83 -30.40 -6.09 -24.61
N SER A 84 -31.32 -5.87 -25.56
CA SER A 84 -32.26 -6.88 -26.06
C SER A 84 -31.57 -8.12 -26.65
N GLN A 85 -30.37 -7.95 -27.21
CA GLN A 85 -29.63 -9.04 -27.85
C GLN A 85 -28.56 -9.68 -26.95
N VAL A 86 -28.35 -9.18 -25.73
CA VAL A 86 -27.25 -9.64 -24.84
C VAL A 86 -27.36 -11.12 -24.54
N MET A 87 -28.53 -11.60 -24.10
CA MET A 87 -28.72 -13.00 -23.75
C MET A 87 -28.63 -13.93 -24.97
N ALA A 88 -29.16 -13.51 -26.12
CA ALA A 88 -29.03 -14.24 -27.38
C ALA A 88 -27.55 -14.37 -27.81
N ARG A 89 -26.76 -13.30 -27.66
CA ARG A 89 -25.32 -13.31 -27.95
C ARG A 89 -24.57 -14.26 -27.03
N ILE A 90 -24.88 -14.27 -25.73
CA ILE A 90 -24.26 -15.21 -24.78
C ILE A 90 -24.56 -16.65 -25.17
N ARG A 91 -25.82 -16.97 -25.49
CA ARG A 91 -26.20 -18.31 -25.97
C ARG A 91 -25.46 -18.72 -27.25
N SER A 92 -25.23 -17.78 -28.18
CA SER A 92 -24.44 -18.03 -29.38
C SER A 92 -22.97 -18.37 -29.05
N VAL A 93 -22.35 -17.68 -28.09
CA VAL A 93 -20.99 -17.99 -27.62
C VAL A 93 -20.93 -19.39 -26.99
N VAL A 94 -21.92 -19.73 -26.15
CA VAL A 94 -22.02 -21.08 -25.56
C VAL A 94 -22.17 -22.14 -26.64
N SER A 95 -23.01 -21.91 -27.65
CA SER A 95 -23.19 -22.85 -28.77
C SER A 95 -21.88 -23.07 -29.53
N ALA A 96 -21.13 -21.99 -29.81
CA ALA A 96 -19.84 -22.10 -30.50
C ALA A 96 -18.78 -22.82 -29.65
N ALA A 97 -18.75 -22.59 -28.34
CA ALA A 97 -17.86 -23.31 -27.43
C ALA A 97 -18.21 -24.80 -27.35
N TYR A 98 -19.51 -25.12 -27.33
CA TYR A 98 -20.02 -26.48 -27.26
C TYR A 98 -19.67 -27.34 -28.48
N GLU A 99 -19.37 -26.76 -29.65
CA GLU A 99 -18.97 -27.54 -30.83
C GLU A 99 -17.78 -28.47 -30.58
N LYS A 100 -16.88 -28.11 -29.65
CA LYS A 100 -15.75 -28.97 -29.25
C LYS A 100 -16.14 -30.10 -28.29
N ASP A 101 -17.21 -29.89 -27.53
CA ASP A 101 -17.73 -30.79 -26.50
C ASP A 101 -18.84 -31.71 -27.03
N ARG A 102 -19.03 -31.74 -28.34
CA ARG A 102 -20.04 -32.57 -29.01
C ARG A 102 -19.77 -34.06 -28.78
N PRO A 103 -20.80 -34.90 -28.53
CA PRO A 103 -20.58 -36.34 -28.32
C PRO A 103 -19.82 -37.00 -29.46
N GLU A 104 -20.02 -36.54 -30.70
CA GLU A 104 -19.33 -37.06 -31.88
C GLU A 104 -17.79 -36.94 -31.77
N THR A 105 -17.27 -35.88 -31.14
CA THR A 105 -15.81 -35.69 -30.98
C THR A 105 -15.18 -36.73 -30.05
N PHE A 106 -15.95 -37.21 -29.06
CA PHE A 106 -15.54 -38.31 -28.18
C PHE A 106 -15.65 -39.67 -28.87
N GLU A 107 -16.69 -39.87 -29.67
CA GLU A 107 -16.88 -41.11 -30.42
C GLU A 107 -15.81 -41.31 -31.51
N GLU A 108 -15.39 -40.23 -32.18
CA GLU A 108 -14.30 -40.24 -33.18
C GLU A 108 -12.97 -40.78 -32.62
N ILE A 109 -12.66 -40.46 -31.36
CA ILE A 109 -11.46 -40.97 -30.68
C ILE A 109 -11.70 -42.31 -29.98
N GLY A 110 -12.87 -42.94 -30.17
CA GLY A 110 -13.20 -44.27 -29.67
C GLY A 110 -13.60 -44.33 -28.19
N ILE A 111 -14.23 -43.27 -27.68
CA ILE A 111 -14.88 -43.22 -26.37
C ILE A 111 -16.39 -43.34 -26.58
N ARG A 112 -17.05 -44.28 -25.90
CA ARG A 112 -18.51 -44.44 -26.04
C ARG A 112 -19.25 -43.47 -25.13
N VAL A 113 -20.13 -42.66 -25.68
CA VAL A 113 -21.05 -41.81 -24.89
C VAL A 113 -22.39 -42.54 -24.68
N LEU A 114 -22.85 -42.59 -23.43
CA LEU A 114 -24.11 -43.18 -23.01
C LEU A 114 -24.97 -42.10 -22.33
N TYR A 115 -26.12 -41.78 -22.91
CA TYR A 115 -27.04 -40.81 -22.34
C TYR A 115 -28.03 -41.46 -21.36
N GLY A 116 -28.13 -40.88 -20.16
CA GLY A 116 -29.12 -41.26 -19.14
C GLY A 116 -28.57 -41.22 -17.72
N ASP A 117 -29.46 -41.38 -16.75
CA ASP A 117 -29.07 -41.51 -15.35
C ASP A 117 -28.29 -42.81 -15.11
N ALA A 118 -27.17 -42.68 -14.40
CA ALA A 118 -26.37 -43.82 -13.95
C ALA A 118 -26.85 -44.26 -12.57
N VAL A 119 -27.13 -45.57 -12.41
CA VAL A 119 -27.48 -46.14 -11.11
C VAL A 119 -26.61 -47.37 -10.87
N PHE A 120 -25.82 -47.38 -9.80
CA PHE A 120 -25.07 -48.58 -9.41
C PHE A 120 -26.04 -49.67 -8.96
N THR A 121 -26.03 -50.81 -9.64
CA THR A 121 -26.80 -51.99 -9.26
C THR A 121 -25.99 -52.92 -8.36
N ASP A 122 -24.67 -52.89 -8.51
CA ASP A 122 -23.69 -53.53 -7.64
C ASP A 122 -22.33 -52.82 -7.77
N ARG A 123 -21.24 -53.48 -7.36
CA ARG A 123 -19.88 -52.92 -7.41
C ARG A 123 -19.35 -52.68 -8.83
N HIS A 124 -19.76 -53.46 -9.82
CA HIS A 124 -19.20 -53.44 -11.18
C HIS A 124 -20.21 -53.20 -12.29
N HIS A 125 -21.49 -53.02 -11.96
CA HIS A 125 -22.56 -52.78 -12.93
C HIS A 125 -23.31 -51.46 -12.68
N LEU A 126 -23.54 -50.74 -13.79
CA LEU A 126 -24.38 -49.55 -13.87
C LEU A 126 -25.60 -49.83 -14.71
N LYS A 127 -26.78 -49.42 -14.25
CA LYS A 127 -27.96 -49.25 -15.10
C LYS A 127 -27.94 -47.84 -15.69
N VAL A 128 -27.98 -47.75 -17.02
CA VAL A 128 -28.04 -46.49 -17.78
C VAL A 128 -29.17 -46.62 -18.82
N ASN A 129 -30.19 -45.78 -18.70
CA ASN A 129 -31.35 -45.77 -19.60
C ASN A 129 -31.95 -47.17 -19.86
N GLY A 130 -32.15 -47.94 -18.80
CA GLY A 130 -32.71 -49.30 -18.86
C GLY A 130 -31.75 -50.41 -19.26
N ARG A 131 -30.51 -50.10 -19.67
CA ARG A 131 -29.47 -51.08 -20.03
C ARG A 131 -28.47 -51.24 -18.90
N THR A 132 -28.00 -52.46 -18.66
CA THR A 132 -26.91 -52.73 -17.72
C THR A 132 -25.57 -52.70 -18.46
N VAL A 133 -24.60 -51.98 -17.91
CA VAL A 133 -23.23 -51.85 -18.41
C VAL A 133 -22.26 -52.27 -17.32
N SER A 134 -21.30 -53.11 -17.66
CA SER A 134 -20.27 -53.60 -16.73
C SER A 134 -18.93 -52.88 -16.92
N SER A 135 -18.19 -52.63 -15.84
CA SER A 135 -16.84 -52.04 -15.93
C SER A 135 -15.90 -52.50 -14.84
N ASN A 136 -14.62 -52.64 -15.20
CA ASN A 136 -13.57 -52.98 -14.25
C ASN A 136 -13.38 -51.87 -13.20
N LYS A 137 -13.35 -50.61 -13.65
CA LYS A 137 -13.16 -49.43 -12.78
C LYS A 137 -14.11 -48.30 -13.14
N PHE A 138 -14.33 -47.39 -12.19
CA PHE A 138 -15.17 -46.21 -12.38
C PHE A 138 -14.47 -44.93 -11.95
N ILE A 139 -14.84 -43.82 -12.60
CA ILE A 139 -14.47 -42.46 -12.20
C ILE A 139 -15.75 -41.65 -12.06
N ILE A 140 -16.07 -41.20 -10.84
CA ILE A 140 -17.25 -40.39 -10.55
C ILE A 140 -16.87 -38.90 -10.66
N ALA A 141 -17.41 -38.24 -11.68
CA ALA A 141 -17.25 -36.83 -12.01
C ALA A 141 -18.60 -36.11 -12.09
N ALA A 142 -19.54 -36.47 -11.20
CA ALA A 142 -20.94 -36.05 -11.25
C ALA A 142 -21.17 -34.55 -11.00
N GLY A 143 -20.15 -33.82 -10.54
CA GLY A 143 -20.22 -32.37 -10.33
C GLY A 143 -21.21 -31.94 -9.24
N THR A 144 -21.70 -30.72 -9.37
CA THR A 144 -22.53 -30.06 -8.37
C THR A 144 -23.73 -29.36 -9.00
N ARG A 145 -24.74 -29.07 -8.19
CA ARG A 145 -25.94 -28.29 -8.56
C ARG A 145 -26.11 -27.09 -7.62
N PRO A 146 -26.83 -26.03 -8.02
CA PRO A 146 -27.11 -24.88 -7.17
C PRO A 146 -27.71 -25.31 -5.81
N PHE A 147 -27.29 -24.63 -4.75
CA PHE A 147 -27.93 -24.75 -3.44
C PHE A 147 -28.95 -23.63 -3.26
N VAL A 148 -30.22 -24.01 -3.11
CA VAL A 148 -31.32 -23.12 -2.78
C VAL A 148 -31.72 -23.37 -1.33
N PRO A 149 -31.59 -22.39 -0.43
CA PRO A 149 -31.98 -22.55 0.97
C PRO A 149 -33.51 -22.51 1.13
N PRO A 150 -34.06 -23.07 2.22
CA PRO A 150 -35.50 -23.00 2.52
C PRO A 150 -35.87 -21.61 3.05
N ILE A 151 -35.96 -20.62 2.16
CA ILE A 151 -36.48 -19.27 2.47
C ILE A 151 -38.00 -19.29 2.30
N LYS A 152 -38.74 -18.69 3.24
CA LYS A 152 -40.20 -18.65 3.19
C LYS A 152 -40.67 -17.97 1.89
N GLY A 153 -41.53 -18.66 1.13
CA GLY A 153 -42.11 -18.17 -0.13
C GLY A 153 -41.18 -18.27 -1.35
N ILE A 154 -39.98 -18.83 -1.23
CA ILE A 154 -39.02 -18.88 -2.36
C ILE A 154 -39.49 -19.81 -3.49
N GLU A 155 -40.26 -20.85 -3.16
CA GLU A 155 -40.83 -21.78 -4.13
C GLU A 155 -41.96 -21.16 -4.96
N ASP A 156 -42.58 -20.09 -4.45
CA ASP A 156 -43.70 -19.39 -5.08
C ASP A 156 -43.26 -18.26 -6.02
N VAL A 157 -41.95 -18.01 -6.13
CA VAL A 157 -41.38 -16.94 -6.97
C VAL A 157 -40.47 -17.52 -8.07
N PRO A 158 -40.43 -16.91 -9.27
CA PRO A 158 -39.60 -17.38 -10.38
C PRO A 158 -38.12 -16.97 -10.18
N TYR A 159 -37.45 -17.58 -9.21
CA TYR A 159 -36.04 -17.33 -8.94
C TYR A 159 -35.13 -17.93 -10.01
N LEU A 160 -33.97 -17.31 -10.17
CA LEU A 160 -32.91 -17.71 -11.08
C LEU A 160 -31.79 -18.41 -10.30
N THR A 161 -31.09 -19.29 -11.00
CA THR A 161 -29.80 -19.84 -10.57
C THR A 161 -28.83 -19.75 -11.73
N ASN A 162 -27.56 -20.12 -11.55
CA ASN A 162 -26.63 -20.20 -12.69
C ASN A 162 -27.13 -21.15 -13.81
N GLU A 163 -28.01 -22.12 -13.50
CA GLU A 163 -28.58 -23.04 -14.51
C GLU A 163 -29.69 -22.41 -15.35
N THR A 164 -30.42 -21.42 -14.82
CA THR A 164 -31.61 -20.82 -15.47
C THR A 164 -31.42 -19.36 -15.90
N LEU A 165 -30.36 -18.70 -15.42
CA LEU A 165 -30.08 -17.28 -15.69
C LEU A 165 -30.03 -16.94 -17.19
N TYR A 166 -29.44 -17.82 -18.00
CA TYR A 166 -29.21 -17.54 -19.43
C TYR A 166 -30.39 -17.93 -20.33
N ASP A 167 -31.47 -18.46 -19.74
CA ASP A 167 -32.74 -18.71 -20.44
C ASP A 167 -33.59 -17.43 -20.56
N LEU A 168 -33.21 -16.38 -19.82
CA LEU A 168 -33.79 -15.05 -19.96
C LEU A 168 -33.71 -14.57 -21.42
N GLN A 169 -34.81 -13.99 -21.90
CA GLN A 169 -34.85 -13.38 -23.23
C GLN A 169 -34.20 -11.99 -23.21
N GLU A 170 -34.48 -11.21 -22.16
CA GLU A 170 -33.99 -9.85 -21.96
C GLU A 170 -33.37 -9.71 -20.56
N LEU A 171 -32.54 -8.68 -20.35
CA LEU A 171 -32.02 -8.37 -19.02
C LEU A 171 -33.15 -7.78 -18.16
N PRO A 172 -33.26 -8.16 -16.87
CA PRO A 172 -34.25 -7.56 -15.98
C PRO A 172 -33.88 -6.10 -15.69
N LYS A 173 -34.87 -5.27 -15.34
CA LYS A 173 -34.63 -3.89 -14.89
C LYS A 173 -33.94 -3.83 -13.54
N SER A 174 -34.26 -4.77 -12.65
CA SER A 174 -33.65 -4.89 -11.33
C SER A 174 -33.47 -6.35 -10.90
N LEU A 175 -32.37 -6.61 -10.18
CA LEU A 175 -31.91 -7.93 -9.80
C LEU A 175 -31.44 -7.94 -8.34
N ALA A 176 -32.09 -8.76 -7.50
CA ALA A 176 -31.54 -9.12 -6.19
C ALA A 176 -30.70 -10.39 -6.31
N ILE A 177 -29.51 -10.41 -5.73
CA ILE A 177 -28.60 -11.55 -5.73
C ILE A 177 -28.41 -12.00 -4.28
N LEU A 178 -28.72 -13.28 -4.00
CA LEU A 178 -28.44 -13.90 -2.72
C LEU A 178 -27.05 -14.53 -2.76
N GLY A 179 -26.12 -13.97 -1.99
CA GLY A 179 -24.74 -14.43 -1.87
C GLY A 179 -23.71 -13.46 -2.48
N GLY A 180 -22.80 -12.98 -1.66
CA GLY A 180 -21.61 -12.20 -2.00
C GLY A 180 -20.35 -13.07 -2.18
N GLY A 181 -20.54 -14.30 -2.66
CA GLY A 181 -19.46 -15.21 -3.09
C GLY A 181 -18.96 -14.87 -4.51
N VAL A 182 -18.11 -15.75 -5.07
CA VAL A 182 -17.49 -15.54 -6.40
C VAL A 182 -18.56 -15.30 -7.48
N ASP A 183 -19.47 -16.25 -7.68
CA ASP A 183 -20.51 -16.16 -8.71
C ASP A 183 -21.39 -14.92 -8.52
N GLY A 184 -21.86 -14.69 -7.28
CA GLY A 184 -22.75 -13.57 -6.98
C GLY A 184 -22.13 -12.21 -7.28
N LEU A 185 -20.83 -12.02 -6.97
CA LEU A 185 -20.13 -10.76 -7.27
C LEU A 185 -19.78 -10.62 -8.75
N GLU A 186 -19.42 -11.71 -9.45
CA GLU A 186 -19.22 -11.68 -10.90
C GLU A 186 -20.51 -11.25 -11.63
N TYR A 187 -21.65 -11.85 -11.25
CA TYR A 187 -22.95 -11.46 -11.78
C TYR A 187 -23.29 -10.02 -11.42
N ALA A 188 -23.10 -9.62 -10.16
CA ALA A 188 -23.38 -8.25 -9.73
C ALA A 188 -22.58 -7.23 -10.53
N SER A 189 -21.28 -7.48 -10.69
CA SER A 189 -20.36 -6.66 -11.46
C SER A 189 -20.76 -6.53 -12.92
N ALA A 190 -21.23 -7.62 -13.54
CA ALA A 190 -21.60 -7.63 -14.95
C ALA A 190 -22.96 -6.99 -15.21
N PHE A 191 -23.99 -7.37 -14.45
CA PHE A 191 -25.34 -6.81 -14.59
C PHE A 191 -25.40 -5.32 -14.23
N GLY A 192 -24.76 -4.91 -13.12
CA GLY A 192 -24.72 -3.50 -12.72
C GLY A 192 -24.17 -2.58 -13.81
N ARG A 193 -23.09 -3.01 -14.48
CA ARG A 193 -22.49 -2.25 -15.59
C ARG A 193 -23.27 -2.28 -16.90
N LEU A 194 -24.14 -3.28 -17.08
CA LEU A 194 -25.10 -3.32 -18.18
C LEU A 194 -26.36 -2.48 -17.87
N GLY A 195 -26.38 -1.77 -16.74
CA GLY A 195 -27.47 -0.86 -16.35
C GLY A 195 -28.59 -1.51 -15.56
N VAL A 196 -28.43 -2.75 -15.08
CA VAL A 196 -29.42 -3.42 -14.22
C VAL A 196 -29.25 -2.94 -12.78
N GLU A 197 -30.32 -2.46 -12.17
CA GLU A 197 -30.31 -2.10 -10.75
C GLU A 197 -30.05 -3.34 -9.90
N THR A 198 -28.86 -3.42 -9.30
CA THR A 198 -28.38 -4.67 -8.70
C THR A 198 -28.13 -4.52 -7.20
N THR A 199 -28.75 -5.41 -6.41
CA THR A 199 -28.51 -5.50 -4.97
C THR A 199 -28.05 -6.89 -4.57
N VAL A 200 -26.94 -6.99 -3.84
CA VAL A 200 -26.42 -8.24 -3.28
C VAL A 200 -26.73 -8.31 -1.79
N ILE A 201 -27.33 -9.42 -1.35
CA ILE A 201 -27.55 -9.75 0.07
C ILE A 201 -26.53 -10.80 0.48
N GLU A 202 -25.68 -10.48 1.46
CA GLU A 202 -24.64 -11.36 1.96
C GLU A 202 -24.69 -11.44 3.50
N LEU A 203 -24.65 -12.67 4.02
CA LEU A 203 -24.71 -12.95 5.45
C LEU A 203 -23.43 -12.52 6.18
N SER A 204 -22.27 -12.65 5.53
CA SER A 204 -20.98 -12.20 6.03
C SER A 204 -20.86 -10.67 6.08
N ASP A 205 -20.08 -10.14 7.03
CA ASP A 205 -19.75 -8.71 7.09
C ASP A 205 -18.77 -8.26 6.00
N VAL A 206 -18.16 -9.23 5.31
CA VAL A 206 -17.14 -9.00 4.30
C VAL A 206 -17.41 -9.86 3.08
N ILE A 207 -17.16 -9.30 1.90
CA ILE A 207 -17.13 -10.07 0.67
C ILE A 207 -15.87 -10.92 0.60
N LEU A 208 -15.96 -12.07 -0.07
CA LEU A 208 -14.83 -12.96 -0.36
C LEU A 208 -13.90 -13.21 0.85
N PRO A 209 -14.39 -13.80 1.95
CA PRO A 209 -13.60 -13.99 3.18
C PRO A 209 -12.33 -14.85 3.01
N MET A 210 -12.25 -15.61 1.92
CA MET A 210 -11.07 -16.39 1.54
C MET A 210 -9.94 -15.56 0.91
N ALA A 211 -10.23 -14.36 0.41
CA ALA A 211 -9.26 -13.48 -0.23
C ALA A 211 -8.51 -12.59 0.80
N ASP A 212 -7.45 -11.93 0.36
CA ASP A 212 -6.76 -10.94 1.19
C ASP A 212 -7.67 -9.73 1.49
N ARG A 213 -7.82 -9.41 2.79
CA ARG A 213 -8.79 -8.41 3.27
C ARG A 213 -8.61 -7.03 2.66
N GLU A 214 -7.37 -6.61 2.41
CA GLU A 214 -7.08 -5.30 1.80
C GLU A 214 -7.64 -5.22 0.38
N LEU A 215 -7.44 -6.28 -0.42
CA LEU A 215 -7.93 -6.34 -1.79
C LEU A 215 -9.44 -6.53 -1.85
N ALA A 216 -10.02 -7.33 -0.96
CA ALA A 216 -11.47 -7.49 -0.87
C ALA A 216 -12.16 -6.13 -0.55
N LEU A 217 -11.55 -5.31 0.32
CA LEU A 217 -12.07 -3.97 0.61
C LEU A 217 -11.94 -3.00 -0.58
N HIS A 218 -10.84 -3.09 -1.34
CA HIS A 218 -10.70 -2.30 -2.57
C HIS A 218 -11.74 -2.71 -3.63
N LEU A 219 -11.98 -4.02 -3.81
CA LEU A 219 -13.03 -4.52 -4.69
C LEU A 219 -14.42 -4.06 -4.23
N HIS A 220 -14.72 -4.16 -2.94
CA HIS A 220 -15.98 -3.69 -2.37
C HIS A 220 -16.25 -2.23 -2.72
N ARG A 221 -15.25 -1.36 -2.53
CA ARG A 221 -15.38 0.08 -2.89
C ARG A 221 -15.60 0.27 -4.38
N ALA A 222 -14.89 -0.45 -5.23
CA ALA A 222 -15.05 -0.37 -6.67
C ALA A 222 -16.48 -0.77 -7.10
N LEU A 223 -17.01 -1.89 -6.61
CA LEU A 223 -18.36 -2.34 -6.92
C LEU A 223 -19.43 -1.33 -6.47
N VAL A 224 -19.28 -0.74 -5.27
CA VAL A 224 -20.20 0.30 -4.79
C VAL A 224 -20.12 1.57 -5.64
N GLN A 225 -18.93 1.95 -6.10
CA GLN A 225 -18.75 3.07 -7.03
C GLN A 225 -19.41 2.83 -8.39
N ASP A 226 -19.54 1.57 -8.81
CA ASP A 226 -20.29 1.19 -10.00
C ASP A 226 -21.82 1.21 -9.81
N GLY A 227 -22.31 1.66 -8.64
CA GLY A 227 -23.74 1.72 -8.33
C GLY A 227 -24.35 0.40 -7.84
N ILE A 228 -23.53 -0.62 -7.53
CA ILE A 228 -24.01 -1.89 -7.01
C ILE A 228 -24.26 -1.75 -5.50
N THR A 229 -25.46 -2.11 -5.07
CA THR A 229 -25.80 -2.09 -3.63
C THR A 229 -25.35 -3.39 -2.97
N LEU A 230 -24.48 -3.30 -1.96
CA LEU A 230 -24.01 -4.45 -1.18
C LEU A 230 -24.58 -4.37 0.24
N LYS A 231 -25.50 -5.28 0.59
CA LYS A 231 -26.05 -5.45 1.94
C LYS A 231 -25.34 -6.60 2.64
N LEU A 232 -24.24 -6.26 3.32
CA LEU A 232 -23.44 -7.19 4.11
C LEU A 232 -24.03 -7.36 5.51
N GLY A 233 -23.76 -8.49 6.16
CA GLY A 233 -24.34 -8.81 7.47
C GLY A 233 -25.86 -8.99 7.43
N ALA A 234 -26.44 -9.28 6.26
CA ALA A 234 -27.87 -9.35 6.04
C ALA A 234 -28.31 -10.76 5.64
N ARG A 235 -29.43 -11.22 6.19
CA ARG A 235 -30.02 -12.53 5.91
C ARG A 235 -31.34 -12.35 5.18
N ALA A 236 -31.50 -12.96 4.01
CA ALA A 236 -32.81 -13.10 3.38
C ALA A 236 -33.71 -14.01 4.22
N VAL A 237 -34.93 -13.56 4.54
CA VAL A 237 -35.86 -14.27 5.43
C VAL A 237 -37.17 -14.66 4.76
N GLU A 238 -37.64 -13.87 3.80
CA GLU A 238 -38.93 -14.09 3.14
C GLU A 238 -38.92 -13.49 1.73
N THR A 239 -39.61 -14.15 0.81
CA THR A 239 -39.93 -13.63 -0.53
C THR A 239 -41.43 -13.64 -0.71
N ALA A 240 -41.96 -12.57 -1.31
CA ALA A 240 -43.38 -12.43 -1.62
C ALA A 240 -43.55 -11.77 -2.99
N THR A 241 -44.76 -11.85 -3.54
CA THR A 241 -45.15 -11.04 -4.70
C THR A 241 -46.16 -9.99 -4.24
N HIS A 242 -45.82 -8.72 -4.36
CA HIS A 242 -46.71 -7.58 -4.06
C HIS A 242 -46.87 -6.74 -5.33
N ASP A 243 -48.11 -6.43 -5.71
CA ASP A 243 -48.44 -5.65 -6.91
C ASP A 243 -47.74 -6.13 -8.19
N GLY A 244 -47.58 -7.45 -8.34
CA GLY A 244 -46.90 -8.07 -9.48
C GLY A 244 -45.37 -7.93 -9.49
N ARG A 245 -44.76 -7.45 -8.39
CA ARG A 245 -43.30 -7.35 -8.22
C ARG A 245 -42.81 -8.31 -7.14
N LEU A 246 -41.62 -8.87 -7.33
CA LEU A 246 -40.98 -9.72 -6.33
C LEU A 246 -40.42 -8.83 -5.21
N VAL A 247 -40.83 -9.08 -3.98
CA VAL A 247 -40.32 -8.40 -2.79
C VAL A 247 -39.48 -9.38 -1.98
N LEU A 248 -38.23 -9.01 -1.71
CA LEU A 248 -37.30 -9.72 -0.84
C LEU A 248 -37.21 -9.01 0.50
N THR A 249 -37.59 -9.69 1.57
CA THR A 249 -37.38 -9.22 2.94
C THR A 249 -36.08 -9.78 3.46
N TYR A 250 -35.24 -8.90 4.02
CA TYR A 250 -33.99 -9.26 4.68
C TYR A 250 -33.96 -8.73 6.11
N GLU A 251 -33.17 -9.37 6.96
CA GLU A 251 -32.94 -9.02 8.35
C GLU A 251 -31.45 -8.76 8.54
N ASP A 252 -31.09 -7.61 9.10
CA ASP A 252 -29.71 -7.30 9.45
C ASP A 252 -29.30 -7.92 10.81
N LYS A 253 -28.04 -7.72 11.21
CA LYS A 253 -27.53 -8.23 12.49
C LYS A 253 -28.20 -7.65 13.73
N SER A 254 -28.83 -6.48 13.62
CA SER A 254 -29.58 -5.86 14.72
C SER A 254 -31.00 -6.45 14.86
N GLY A 255 -31.42 -7.30 13.92
CA GLY A 255 -32.78 -7.81 13.84
C GLY A 255 -33.73 -6.85 13.13
N GLN A 256 -33.23 -5.73 12.58
CA GLN A 256 -34.03 -4.82 11.79
C GLN A 256 -34.33 -5.45 10.42
N ARG A 257 -35.60 -5.39 10.02
CA ARG A 257 -36.04 -5.86 8.72
C ARG A 257 -36.05 -4.75 7.70
N GLY A 258 -35.59 -5.06 6.49
CA GLY A 258 -35.70 -4.23 5.30
C GLY A 258 -36.34 -5.00 4.16
N GLU A 259 -36.88 -4.29 3.18
CA GLU A 259 -37.49 -4.86 1.98
C GLU A 259 -36.85 -4.29 0.72
N ILE A 260 -36.80 -5.10 -0.33
CA ILE A 260 -36.31 -4.72 -1.66
C ILE A 260 -37.27 -5.28 -2.70
N ALA A 261 -37.87 -4.40 -3.50
CA ALA A 261 -38.68 -4.80 -4.64
C ALA A 261 -37.79 -4.92 -5.88
N VAL A 262 -37.78 -6.08 -6.53
CA VAL A 262 -36.99 -6.36 -7.73
C VAL A 262 -37.80 -7.12 -8.79
N GLU A 263 -37.32 -7.12 -10.03
CA GLU A 263 -37.95 -7.89 -11.12
C GLU A 263 -37.53 -9.36 -11.09
N ARG A 264 -36.27 -9.66 -10.75
CA ARG A 264 -35.76 -11.03 -10.64
C ARG A 264 -34.92 -11.21 -9.37
N LEU A 265 -34.93 -12.44 -8.87
CA LEU A 265 -34.09 -12.91 -7.77
C LEU A 265 -33.11 -13.95 -8.30
N LEU A 266 -31.81 -13.82 -8.05
CA LEU A 266 -30.79 -14.80 -8.39
C LEU A 266 -30.22 -15.42 -7.10
N VAL A 267 -30.27 -16.74 -7.01
CA VAL A 267 -29.73 -17.50 -5.88
C VAL A 267 -28.32 -17.98 -6.21
N ALA A 268 -27.32 -17.41 -5.54
CA ALA A 268 -25.88 -17.68 -5.72
C ALA A 268 -25.20 -18.03 -4.37
N LEU A 269 -25.85 -18.84 -3.54
CA LEU A 269 -25.43 -19.17 -2.17
C LEU A 269 -24.50 -20.40 -2.08
N GLY A 270 -23.91 -20.80 -3.19
CA GLY A 270 -23.03 -21.96 -3.29
C GLY A 270 -23.69 -23.17 -3.94
N ARG A 271 -23.01 -24.31 -3.85
CA ARG A 271 -23.31 -25.51 -4.65
C ARG A 271 -23.28 -26.75 -3.77
N LYS A 272 -24.08 -27.76 -4.12
CA LYS A 272 -24.11 -29.07 -3.45
C LYS A 272 -23.74 -30.19 -4.42
N PRO A 273 -23.04 -31.26 -3.98
CA PRO A 273 -22.74 -32.42 -4.81
C PRO A 273 -24.01 -33.01 -5.45
N ASP A 274 -23.93 -33.37 -6.73
CA ASP A 274 -25.05 -33.96 -7.48
C ASP A 274 -24.97 -35.49 -7.52
N LEU A 275 -25.08 -36.12 -6.34
CA LEU A 275 -24.92 -37.56 -6.15
C LEU A 275 -26.25 -38.33 -6.06
N ALA A 276 -27.38 -37.63 -6.09
CA ALA A 276 -28.70 -38.24 -5.96
C ALA A 276 -28.99 -39.16 -7.15
N GLY A 277 -29.56 -40.34 -6.87
CA GLY A 277 -29.91 -41.34 -7.89
C GLY A 277 -28.76 -42.28 -8.28
N LEU A 278 -27.50 -41.99 -7.94
CA LEU A 278 -26.36 -42.86 -8.27
C LEU A 278 -26.35 -44.19 -7.50
N ALA A 279 -27.06 -44.30 -6.37
CA ALA A 279 -27.07 -45.46 -5.48
C ALA A 279 -25.66 -45.92 -5.05
N LEU A 280 -24.83 -44.96 -4.61
CA LEU A 280 -23.41 -45.16 -4.27
C LEU A 280 -23.17 -46.21 -3.16
N GLU A 281 -24.17 -46.44 -2.31
CA GLU A 281 -24.21 -47.49 -1.31
C GLU A 281 -24.05 -48.89 -1.91
N ASN A 282 -24.65 -49.14 -3.09
CA ASN A 282 -24.55 -50.43 -3.79
C ASN A 282 -23.12 -50.68 -4.31
N ALA A 283 -22.37 -49.61 -4.55
CA ALA A 283 -20.97 -49.65 -4.98
C ALA A 283 -19.97 -49.63 -3.81
N GLY A 284 -20.43 -49.44 -2.57
CA GLY A 284 -19.58 -49.34 -1.38
C GLY A 284 -18.82 -48.01 -1.27
N VAL A 285 -19.37 -46.92 -1.81
CA VAL A 285 -18.74 -45.59 -1.83
C VAL A 285 -19.28 -44.72 -0.68
N ASN A 286 -18.38 -44.27 0.19
CA ASN A 286 -18.70 -43.39 1.31
C ASN A 286 -18.86 -41.94 0.86
N VAL A 287 -19.95 -41.30 1.32
CA VAL A 287 -20.29 -39.91 1.01
C VAL A 287 -20.50 -39.10 2.29
N THR A 288 -20.28 -37.80 2.17
CA THR A 288 -20.57 -36.78 3.19
C THR A 288 -21.43 -35.68 2.56
N PRO A 289 -22.02 -34.77 3.36
CA PRO A 289 -22.71 -33.59 2.82
C PRO A 289 -21.81 -32.72 1.90
N ARG A 290 -20.48 -32.83 2.02
CA ARG A 290 -19.50 -32.10 1.20
C ARG A 290 -19.09 -32.82 -0.08
N GLY A 291 -19.46 -34.10 -0.26
CA GLY A 291 -19.10 -34.89 -1.44
C GLY A 291 -18.58 -36.28 -1.11
N ILE A 292 -17.93 -36.90 -2.09
CA ILE A 292 -17.37 -38.26 -2.00
C ILE A 292 -16.06 -38.22 -1.20
N VAL A 293 -15.90 -39.16 -0.27
CA VAL A 293 -14.66 -39.29 0.52
C VAL A 293 -13.62 -40.02 -0.30
N THR A 294 -12.46 -39.37 -0.52
CA THR A 294 -11.32 -39.98 -1.22
C THR A 294 -10.02 -39.84 -0.45
N ASN A 295 -9.06 -40.72 -0.73
CA ASN A 295 -7.67 -40.52 -0.34
C ASN A 295 -6.95 -39.51 -1.27
N ALA A 296 -5.66 -39.26 -1.02
CA ALA A 296 -4.85 -38.32 -1.82
C ALA A 296 -4.63 -38.76 -3.28
N ALA A 297 -4.90 -40.02 -3.61
CA ALA A 297 -4.86 -40.58 -4.95
C ALA A 297 -6.24 -40.56 -5.64
N LEU A 298 -7.22 -39.86 -5.06
CA LEU A 298 -8.60 -39.74 -5.55
C LEU A 298 -9.39 -41.06 -5.57
N GLN A 299 -8.90 -42.07 -4.85
CA GLN A 299 -9.58 -43.35 -4.69
C GLN A 299 -10.61 -43.27 -3.56
N THR A 300 -11.80 -43.81 -3.79
CA THR A 300 -12.89 -43.85 -2.80
C THR A 300 -12.71 -44.98 -1.78
N SER A 301 -13.71 -45.23 -0.92
CA SER A 301 -13.76 -46.43 -0.07
C SER A 301 -13.85 -47.74 -0.87
N ALA A 302 -14.30 -47.69 -2.12
CA ALA A 302 -14.27 -48.81 -3.05
C ALA A 302 -12.97 -48.77 -3.88
N PRO A 303 -12.10 -49.81 -3.81
CA PRO A 303 -10.75 -49.75 -4.42
C PRO A 303 -10.72 -49.56 -5.94
N HIS A 304 -11.77 -49.96 -6.64
CA HIS A 304 -11.93 -49.85 -8.09
C HIS A 304 -12.64 -48.56 -8.54
N ILE A 305 -13.03 -47.70 -7.60
CA ILE A 305 -13.77 -46.45 -7.89
C ILE A 305 -12.96 -45.24 -7.44
N TYR A 306 -12.82 -44.29 -8.35
CA TYR A 306 -12.18 -43.00 -8.15
C TYR A 306 -13.21 -41.89 -8.28
N ALA A 307 -12.92 -40.70 -7.76
CA ALA A 307 -13.78 -39.53 -7.91
C ALA A 307 -12.96 -38.26 -8.14
N CYS A 308 -13.46 -37.33 -8.94
CA CYS A 308 -12.78 -36.07 -9.28
C CYS A 308 -13.77 -34.94 -9.57
N GLY A 309 -13.25 -33.70 -9.63
CA GLY A 309 -14.05 -32.49 -9.83
C GLY A 309 -14.76 -32.06 -8.54
N ASP A 310 -15.80 -31.25 -8.69
CA ASP A 310 -16.47 -30.56 -7.57
C ASP A 310 -17.08 -31.48 -6.49
N VAL A 311 -17.18 -32.79 -6.75
CA VAL A 311 -17.63 -33.81 -5.79
C VAL A 311 -16.53 -34.25 -4.81
N VAL A 312 -15.29 -33.79 -5.00
CA VAL A 312 -14.13 -34.07 -4.13
C VAL A 312 -13.49 -32.75 -3.70
N GLY A 313 -13.10 -32.65 -2.43
CA GLY A 313 -12.63 -31.38 -1.83
C GLY A 313 -11.28 -30.88 -2.35
N PRO A 314 -10.74 -29.80 -1.74
CA PRO A 314 -11.47 -28.67 -1.18
C PRO A 314 -11.80 -27.60 -2.24
N ASP A 315 -11.15 -27.62 -3.40
CA ASP A 315 -11.19 -26.53 -4.38
C ASP A 315 -12.16 -26.84 -5.52
N GLN A 316 -13.31 -26.17 -5.56
CA GLN A 316 -14.30 -26.28 -6.65
C GLN A 316 -13.93 -25.33 -7.81
N LEU A 317 -12.85 -25.65 -8.51
CA LEU A 317 -12.33 -24.87 -9.64
C LEU A 317 -12.23 -25.75 -10.88
N ALA A 318 -12.59 -25.22 -12.05
CA ALA A 318 -12.51 -25.97 -13.31
C ALA A 318 -11.08 -26.49 -13.59
N SER A 319 -10.05 -25.67 -13.35
CA SER A 319 -8.64 -26.08 -13.49
C SER A 319 -8.21 -27.16 -12.49
N MET A 320 -8.76 -27.16 -11.27
CA MET A 320 -8.54 -28.24 -10.31
C MET A 320 -9.26 -29.52 -10.75
N ALA A 321 -10.48 -29.39 -11.29
CA ALA A 321 -11.26 -30.49 -11.80
C ALA A 321 -10.57 -31.20 -12.98
N GLU A 322 -9.95 -30.45 -13.90
CA GLU A 322 -9.09 -30.99 -14.96
C GLU A 322 -7.90 -31.76 -14.39
N TYR A 323 -7.13 -31.15 -13.48
CA TYR A 323 -5.97 -31.78 -12.85
C TYR A 323 -6.36 -33.06 -12.11
N GLN A 324 -7.45 -33.03 -11.34
CA GLN A 324 -7.99 -34.20 -10.68
C GLN A 324 -8.48 -35.26 -11.68
N GLY A 325 -9.06 -34.87 -12.81
CA GLY A 325 -9.46 -35.77 -13.88
C GLY A 325 -8.28 -36.57 -14.44
N ILE A 326 -7.17 -35.88 -14.74
CA ILE A 326 -5.92 -36.52 -15.20
C ILE A 326 -5.40 -37.50 -14.14
N ILE A 327 -5.34 -37.09 -12.88
CA ILE A 327 -4.82 -37.93 -11.78
C ILE A 327 -5.72 -39.13 -11.52
N ALA A 328 -7.04 -38.95 -11.48
CA ALA A 328 -8.01 -40.03 -11.27
C ALA A 328 -7.93 -41.06 -12.40
N ALA A 329 -7.88 -40.61 -13.67
CA ALA A 329 -7.74 -41.51 -14.82
C ALA A 329 -6.40 -42.24 -14.83
N THR A 330 -5.31 -41.55 -14.55
CA THR A 330 -3.97 -42.16 -14.46
C THR A 330 -3.92 -43.20 -13.35
N ASN A 331 -4.46 -42.87 -12.18
CA ASN A 331 -4.51 -43.78 -11.04
C ASN A 331 -5.47 -44.94 -11.28
N ALA A 332 -6.56 -44.75 -12.00
CA ALA A 332 -7.44 -45.82 -12.39
C ALA A 332 -6.73 -46.76 -13.38
N ALA A 333 -6.05 -46.24 -14.40
CA ALA A 333 -5.44 -47.05 -15.46
C ALA A 333 -4.12 -47.74 -15.05
N LEU A 334 -3.27 -47.09 -14.25
CA LEU A 334 -1.90 -47.54 -13.99
C LEU A 334 -1.68 -48.07 -12.56
N PRO A 335 -0.66 -48.94 -12.35
CA PRO A 335 -0.34 -49.48 -11.02
C PRO A 335 0.28 -48.43 -10.08
N ILE A 336 1.10 -47.52 -10.60
CA ILE A 336 1.80 -46.49 -9.81
C ILE A 336 0.85 -45.30 -9.58
N LYS A 337 0.55 -45.02 -8.31
CA LYS A 337 -0.41 -43.97 -7.93
C LYS A 337 0.26 -42.62 -7.72
N GLN A 338 -0.31 -41.59 -8.32
CA GLN A 338 0.02 -40.19 -8.12
C GLN A 338 -0.88 -39.57 -7.05
N LYS A 339 -0.39 -38.51 -6.39
CA LYS A 339 -1.14 -37.76 -5.37
C LYS A 339 -1.48 -36.37 -5.89
N VAL A 340 -2.67 -35.89 -5.52
CA VAL A 340 -3.11 -34.52 -5.82
C VAL A 340 -2.45 -33.52 -4.87
N HIS A 341 -2.01 -32.39 -5.42
CA HIS A 341 -1.40 -31.30 -4.66
C HIS A 341 -2.14 -29.96 -4.83
N TYR A 342 -2.85 -29.53 -3.79
CA TYR A 342 -3.64 -28.27 -3.77
C TYR A 342 -2.82 -27.00 -3.49
N ARG A 343 -1.50 -27.11 -3.30
CA ARG A 343 -0.66 -25.99 -2.85
C ARG A 343 -0.56 -24.83 -3.87
N ASN A 344 -0.88 -25.08 -5.14
CA ASN A 344 -0.68 -24.16 -6.26
C ASN A 344 -2.00 -23.75 -6.95
N SER A 345 -3.14 -23.94 -6.28
CA SER A 345 -4.43 -23.50 -6.79
C SER A 345 -4.46 -21.98 -6.96
N VAL A 346 -4.92 -21.55 -8.13
CA VAL A 346 -5.13 -20.14 -8.48
C VAL A 346 -6.62 -19.89 -8.49
N TYR A 347 -7.01 -18.84 -7.79
CA TYR A 347 -8.37 -18.33 -7.74
C TYR A 347 -8.42 -17.07 -8.58
N VAL A 348 -9.44 -16.96 -9.42
CA VAL A 348 -9.73 -15.75 -10.19
C VAL A 348 -11.21 -15.46 -10.05
N ILE A 349 -11.52 -14.24 -9.65
CA ILE A 349 -12.86 -13.68 -9.57
C ILE A 349 -12.94 -12.64 -10.68
N PHE A 350 -13.79 -12.91 -11.66
CA PHE A 350 -13.89 -12.14 -12.89
C PHE A 350 -14.80 -10.91 -12.73
N THR A 351 -14.69 -10.22 -11.60
CA THR A 351 -15.29 -8.90 -11.39
C THR A 351 -14.52 -7.83 -12.16
N ILE A 352 -15.03 -6.59 -12.14
CA ILE A 352 -14.35 -5.44 -12.72
C ILE A 352 -14.10 -4.42 -11.60
N PRO A 353 -12.85 -4.20 -11.16
CA PRO A 353 -11.61 -4.87 -11.58
C PRO A 353 -11.53 -6.35 -11.18
N TYR A 354 -10.71 -7.12 -11.89
CA TYR A 354 -10.47 -8.54 -11.62
C TYR A 354 -9.73 -8.74 -10.29
N LEU A 355 -10.04 -9.81 -9.57
CA LEU A 355 -9.28 -10.25 -8.39
C LEU A 355 -8.73 -11.65 -8.61
N ALA A 356 -7.41 -11.80 -8.61
CA ALA A 356 -6.72 -13.07 -8.74
C ALA A 356 -5.78 -13.32 -7.57
N PHE A 357 -5.76 -14.54 -7.03
CA PHE A 357 -4.86 -14.88 -5.93
C PHE A 357 -4.48 -16.36 -5.86
N LEU A 358 -3.39 -16.63 -5.14
CA LEU A 358 -2.94 -17.98 -4.81
C LEU A 358 -2.20 -18.00 -3.48
N GLY A 359 -2.29 -19.12 -2.75
CA GLY A 359 -1.57 -19.31 -1.50
C GLY A 359 -2.13 -18.55 -0.30
N LEU A 360 -1.24 -18.21 0.64
CA LEU A 360 -1.65 -17.63 1.92
C LEU A 360 -2.04 -16.16 1.76
N THR A 361 -3.08 -15.71 2.45
CA THR A 361 -3.35 -14.27 2.68
C THR A 361 -2.26 -13.66 3.55
N GLU A 362 -2.16 -12.33 3.60
CA GLU A 362 -1.18 -11.68 4.49
C GLU A 362 -1.42 -12.04 5.96
N ALA A 363 -2.68 -12.10 6.40
CA ALA A 363 -3.02 -12.51 7.76
C ALA A 363 -2.58 -13.95 8.08
N GLN A 364 -2.82 -14.90 7.15
CA GLN A 364 -2.39 -16.29 7.30
C GLN A 364 -0.85 -16.42 7.29
N ALA A 365 -0.18 -15.66 6.41
CA ALA A 365 1.27 -15.64 6.34
C ALA A 365 1.88 -15.02 7.61
N HIS A 366 1.28 -13.96 8.14
CA HIS A 366 1.69 -13.34 9.39
C HIS A 366 1.56 -14.32 10.57
N ALA A 367 0.42 -15.00 10.69
CA ALA A 367 0.21 -16.02 11.72
C ALA A 367 1.25 -17.16 11.64
N LYS A 368 1.69 -17.52 10.43
CA LYS A 368 2.63 -18.63 10.21
C LYS A 368 4.12 -18.25 10.31
N TYR A 369 4.50 -17.06 9.85
CA TYR A 369 5.90 -16.66 9.69
C TYR A 369 6.30 -15.44 10.54
N GLY A 370 5.34 -14.71 11.11
CA GLY A 370 5.56 -13.51 11.92
C GLY A 370 6.42 -12.46 11.21
N HIS A 371 7.34 -11.86 11.96
CA HIS A 371 8.28 -10.84 11.47
C HIS A 371 9.25 -11.32 10.37
N LYS A 372 9.30 -12.63 10.09
CA LYS A 372 10.19 -13.17 9.03
C LYS A 372 9.59 -13.04 7.64
N MET A 373 8.29 -12.77 7.51
CA MET A 373 7.67 -12.59 6.20
C MET A 373 8.06 -11.24 5.57
N LYS A 374 8.05 -11.17 4.24
CA LYS A 374 8.17 -9.92 3.49
C LYS A 374 6.99 -9.77 2.55
N VAL A 375 6.45 -8.56 2.43
CA VAL A 375 5.32 -8.24 1.56
C VAL A 375 5.73 -7.11 0.62
N TYR A 376 5.62 -7.36 -0.69
CA TYR A 376 5.82 -6.36 -1.73
C TYR A 376 4.47 -5.92 -2.27
N ARG A 377 4.21 -4.61 -2.23
CA ARG A 377 2.93 -3.99 -2.61
C ARG A 377 3.12 -3.05 -3.80
N PHE A 378 2.21 -3.09 -4.76
CA PHE A 378 2.25 -2.26 -5.97
C PHE A 378 0.86 -1.74 -6.32
N GLU A 379 0.66 -0.44 -6.22
CA GLU A 379 -0.61 0.21 -6.59
C GLU A 379 -0.69 0.39 -8.11
N TYR A 380 -1.84 0.05 -8.68
CA TYR A 380 -2.08 0.20 -10.12
C TYR A 380 -1.97 1.66 -10.57
N SER A 381 -2.35 2.62 -9.72
CA SER A 381 -2.24 4.07 -9.98
C SER A 381 -0.83 4.59 -10.24
N ASN A 382 0.19 3.78 -9.96
CA ASN A 382 1.58 4.13 -10.15
C ASN A 382 2.25 3.32 -11.28
N MET A 383 1.55 2.31 -11.82
CA MET A 383 2.05 1.48 -12.89
C MET A 383 1.86 2.19 -14.23
N ARG A 384 2.93 2.31 -15.00
CA ARG A 384 2.87 2.99 -16.30
C ARG A 384 1.91 2.31 -17.28
N ARG A 385 1.83 0.97 -17.26
CA ARG A 385 0.86 0.26 -18.11
C ARG A 385 -0.58 0.58 -17.73
N ALA A 386 -0.90 0.54 -16.44
CA ALA A 386 -2.22 0.91 -15.93
C ALA A 386 -2.59 2.36 -16.27
N LEU A 387 -1.63 3.30 -16.18
CA LEU A 387 -1.83 4.69 -16.59
C LEU A 387 -2.13 4.82 -18.10
N ILE A 388 -1.43 4.06 -18.95
CA ILE A 388 -1.65 4.04 -20.40
C ILE A 388 -3.04 3.47 -20.73
N ASP A 389 -3.47 2.45 -20.01
CA ASP A 389 -4.76 1.78 -20.22
C ASP A 389 -5.94 2.52 -19.57
N GLY A 390 -5.69 3.54 -18.73
CA GLY A 390 -6.72 4.18 -17.91
C GLY A 390 -7.18 3.32 -16.71
N GLU A 391 -6.53 2.18 -16.48
CA GLU A 391 -6.94 1.14 -15.51
C GLU A 391 -6.19 1.23 -14.18
N THR A 392 -6.33 2.38 -13.51
CA THR A 392 -5.53 2.72 -12.32
C THR A 392 -6.04 2.15 -11.00
N THR A 393 -7.22 1.53 -10.98
CA THR A 393 -7.84 0.96 -9.78
C THR A 393 -7.31 -0.44 -9.52
N GLY A 394 -6.52 -0.62 -8.45
CA GLY A 394 -5.99 -1.94 -8.11
C GLY A 394 -4.77 -1.94 -7.19
N LEU A 395 -4.40 -3.14 -6.74
CA LEU A 395 -3.26 -3.41 -5.88
C LEU A 395 -2.73 -4.83 -6.14
N GLY A 396 -1.42 -4.96 -6.36
CA GLY A 396 -0.71 -6.24 -6.34
C GLY A 396 0.07 -6.45 -5.04
N LYS A 397 -0.01 -7.65 -4.46
CA LYS A 397 0.70 -8.08 -3.26
C LYS A 397 1.42 -9.40 -3.49
N PHE A 398 2.71 -9.43 -3.20
CA PHE A 398 3.55 -10.63 -3.24
C PHE A 398 4.12 -10.91 -1.85
N ILE A 399 3.78 -12.07 -1.29
CA ILE A 399 4.08 -12.44 0.09
C ILE A 399 5.13 -13.55 0.09
N CYS A 400 6.27 -13.29 0.73
CA CYS A 400 7.40 -14.22 0.82
C CYS A 400 7.64 -14.70 2.26
N ASP A 401 8.06 -15.96 2.40
CA ASP A 401 8.56 -16.49 3.68
C ASP A 401 9.95 -15.92 4.04
N GLY A 402 10.47 -16.28 5.22
CA GLY A 402 11.80 -15.85 5.67
C GLY A 402 12.99 -16.35 4.82
N ARG A 403 12.77 -17.25 3.85
CA ARG A 403 13.78 -17.66 2.87
C ARG A 403 13.64 -16.92 1.53
N GLY A 404 12.64 -16.04 1.43
CA GLY A 404 12.28 -15.28 0.23
C GLY A 404 11.47 -16.09 -0.79
N ARG A 405 10.90 -17.24 -0.42
CA ARG A 405 10.03 -18.04 -1.32
C ARG A 405 8.62 -17.48 -1.28
N LEU A 406 7.99 -17.41 -2.44
CA LEU A 406 6.62 -16.93 -2.57
C LEU A 406 5.67 -17.91 -1.86
N VAL A 407 4.90 -17.42 -0.89
CA VAL A 407 3.89 -18.21 -0.15
C VAL A 407 2.47 -17.75 -0.46
N GLY A 408 2.30 -16.51 -0.94
CA GLY A 408 1.04 -15.98 -1.44
C GLY A 408 1.26 -14.88 -2.47
N ALA A 409 0.34 -14.75 -3.41
CA ALA A 409 0.26 -13.62 -4.33
C ALA A 409 -1.21 -13.25 -4.53
N HIS A 410 -1.53 -11.97 -4.47
CA HIS A 410 -2.89 -11.44 -4.57
C HIS A 410 -2.87 -10.18 -5.42
N ILE A 411 -3.67 -10.12 -6.47
CA ILE A 411 -3.65 -9.07 -7.48
C ILE A 411 -5.09 -8.64 -7.75
N LEU A 412 -5.40 -7.38 -7.48
CA LEU A 412 -6.64 -6.73 -7.88
C LEU A 412 -6.32 -5.72 -8.98
N GLY A 413 -6.96 -5.80 -10.14
CA GLY A 413 -6.79 -4.84 -11.23
C GLY A 413 -6.78 -5.50 -12.61
N GLU A 414 -6.63 -4.68 -13.64
CA GLU A 414 -6.59 -5.15 -15.03
C GLU A 414 -5.48 -6.19 -15.26
N SER A 415 -5.73 -7.15 -16.15
CA SER A 415 -4.84 -8.30 -16.42
C SER A 415 -4.44 -9.18 -15.22
N ALA A 416 -5.04 -9.03 -14.04
CA ALA A 416 -4.78 -9.90 -12.88
C ALA A 416 -4.95 -11.41 -13.19
N PRO A 417 -5.97 -11.86 -13.96
CA PRO A 417 -6.14 -13.27 -14.35
C PRO A 417 -4.95 -13.85 -15.11
N GLU A 418 -4.23 -13.03 -15.87
CA GLU A 418 -3.08 -13.46 -16.67
C GLU A 418 -1.78 -13.39 -15.86
N VAL A 419 -1.56 -12.29 -15.14
CA VAL A 419 -0.29 -12.05 -14.41
C VAL A 419 -0.12 -13.01 -13.24
N ILE A 420 -1.20 -13.46 -12.61
CA ILE A 420 -1.14 -14.36 -11.46
C ILE A 420 -0.46 -15.71 -11.79
N HIS A 421 -0.52 -16.16 -13.04
CA HIS A 421 0.07 -17.41 -13.49
C HIS A 421 1.61 -17.38 -13.46
N GLU A 422 2.24 -16.23 -13.69
CA GLU A 422 3.68 -16.11 -13.53
C GLU A 422 4.09 -16.29 -12.06
N ALA A 423 3.34 -15.70 -11.13
CA ALA A 423 3.54 -15.89 -9.70
C ALA A 423 3.32 -17.36 -9.29
N GLN A 424 2.34 -18.04 -9.90
CA GLN A 424 2.08 -19.46 -9.71
C GLN A 424 3.29 -20.32 -10.11
N ILE A 425 3.92 -20.05 -11.25
CA ILE A 425 5.12 -20.76 -11.72
C ILE A 425 6.26 -20.59 -10.71
N VAL A 426 6.54 -19.36 -10.28
CA VAL A 426 7.61 -19.09 -9.29
C VAL A 426 7.37 -19.85 -7.99
N LYS A 427 6.13 -19.86 -7.48
CA LYS A 427 5.76 -20.63 -6.29
C LYS A 427 5.90 -22.14 -6.51
N ALA A 428 5.44 -22.65 -7.65
CA ALA A 428 5.48 -24.08 -7.97
C ALA A 428 6.91 -24.62 -8.04
N MET A 429 7.86 -23.82 -8.56
CA MET A 429 9.28 -24.15 -8.58
C MET A 429 9.95 -24.10 -7.19
N GLY A 430 9.29 -23.51 -6.18
CA GLY A 430 9.80 -23.42 -4.81
C GLY A 430 11.08 -22.59 -4.66
N LYS A 431 11.41 -21.77 -5.68
CA LYS A 431 12.59 -20.91 -5.67
C LYS A 431 12.27 -19.56 -5.00
N PRO A 432 13.27 -18.91 -4.37
CA PRO A 432 13.06 -17.57 -3.86
C PRO A 432 12.72 -16.56 -4.97
N LEU A 433 11.79 -15.65 -4.73
CA LEU A 433 11.32 -14.65 -5.71
C LEU A 433 12.48 -13.82 -6.28
N ARG A 434 13.46 -13.49 -5.44
CA ARG A 434 14.68 -12.78 -5.88
C ARG A 434 15.45 -13.48 -7.00
N ARG A 435 15.27 -14.80 -7.23
CA ARG A 435 16.00 -15.55 -8.26
C ARG A 435 15.50 -15.23 -9.68
N THR A 436 14.32 -14.62 -9.80
CA THR A 436 13.74 -14.25 -11.09
C THR A 436 14.09 -12.81 -11.52
N TYR A 437 14.90 -12.08 -10.76
CA TYR A 437 15.26 -10.68 -11.08
C TYR A 437 15.94 -10.49 -12.44
N GLY A 438 16.65 -11.52 -12.93
CA GLY A 438 17.32 -11.52 -14.23
C GLY A 438 16.39 -11.88 -15.40
N MET A 439 15.13 -12.25 -15.12
CA MET A 439 14.14 -12.51 -16.17
C MET A 439 13.69 -11.19 -16.78
N THR A 440 13.95 -11.02 -18.07
CA THR A 440 13.49 -9.85 -18.82
C THR A 440 11.99 -9.92 -19.01
N HIS A 441 11.27 -8.93 -18.49
CA HIS A 441 9.85 -8.74 -18.78
C HIS A 441 9.70 -7.64 -19.83
N ALA A 442 8.80 -7.83 -20.78
CA ALA A 442 8.49 -6.79 -21.76
C ALA A 442 7.96 -5.53 -21.06
N TYR A 443 8.31 -4.35 -21.57
CA TYR A 443 7.97 -3.07 -20.96
C TYR A 443 7.30 -2.13 -21.98
N PRO A 444 6.21 -1.42 -21.61
CA PRO A 444 5.47 -1.51 -20.35
C PRO A 444 4.41 -2.64 -20.35
N THR A 445 4.40 -3.51 -19.33
CA THR A 445 3.37 -4.55 -19.13
C THR A 445 2.99 -4.71 -17.65
N TYR A 446 1.80 -5.24 -17.35
CA TYR A 446 1.39 -5.54 -15.96
C TYR A 446 2.30 -6.56 -15.28
N ALA A 447 2.70 -7.62 -15.99
CA ALA A 447 3.63 -8.62 -15.49
C ALA A 447 4.98 -8.00 -15.06
N GLN A 448 5.52 -7.08 -15.86
CA GLN A 448 6.74 -6.35 -15.53
C GLN A 448 6.56 -5.49 -14.27
N ALA A 449 5.47 -4.73 -14.18
CA ALA A 449 5.19 -3.82 -13.06
C ALA A 449 4.91 -4.57 -11.75
N LEU A 450 4.39 -5.79 -11.84
CA LEU A 450 4.02 -6.63 -10.69
C LEU A 450 5.11 -7.63 -10.34
N VAL A 451 5.23 -8.72 -11.10
CA VAL A 451 6.16 -9.83 -10.81
C VAL A 451 7.61 -9.40 -11.02
N GLY A 452 7.88 -8.70 -12.12
CA GLY A 452 9.20 -8.18 -12.44
C GLY A 452 9.72 -7.25 -11.34
N ARG A 453 8.95 -6.23 -10.95
CA ARG A 453 9.34 -5.32 -9.86
C ARG A 453 9.43 -6.03 -8.51
N ALA A 454 8.51 -6.93 -8.18
CA ALA A 454 8.57 -7.69 -6.93
C ALA A 454 9.88 -8.49 -6.83
N SER A 455 10.31 -9.11 -7.93
CA SER A 455 11.58 -9.84 -7.98
C SER A 455 12.81 -8.95 -7.81
N GLN A 456 12.80 -7.76 -8.40
CA GLN A 456 13.88 -6.76 -8.27
C GLN A 456 13.98 -6.23 -6.84
N LEU A 457 12.85 -5.90 -6.21
CA LEU A 457 12.81 -5.49 -4.80
C LEU A 457 13.27 -6.62 -3.87
N ALA A 458 12.82 -7.85 -4.11
CA ALA A 458 13.27 -9.01 -3.35
C ALA A 458 14.78 -9.26 -3.48
N PHE A 459 15.36 -8.96 -4.64
CA PHE A 459 16.80 -9.00 -4.85
C PHE A 459 17.52 -7.89 -4.08
N LEU A 460 17.04 -6.65 -4.14
CA LEU A 460 17.61 -5.53 -3.36
C LEU A 460 17.56 -5.79 -1.86
N ASP A 461 16.43 -6.28 -1.34
CA ASP A 461 16.28 -6.62 0.07
C ASP A 461 17.25 -7.74 0.48
N TYR A 462 17.43 -8.76 -0.37
CA TYR A 462 18.41 -9.83 -0.12
C TYR A 462 19.85 -9.30 -0.12
N MET A 463 20.19 -8.39 -1.03
CA MET A 463 21.50 -7.74 -1.02
C MET A 463 21.71 -6.93 0.26
N LYS A 464 20.71 -6.15 0.70
CA LYS A 464 20.76 -5.37 1.95
C LYS A 464 20.99 -6.26 3.18
N ASP A 465 20.43 -7.46 3.18
CA ASP A 465 20.56 -8.43 4.27
C ASP A 465 21.88 -9.22 4.25
N ASN A 466 22.64 -9.18 3.15
CA ASN A 466 23.93 -9.88 3.05
C ASN A 466 24.93 -9.29 4.07
N PRO A 467 25.62 -10.12 4.90
CA PRO A 467 26.50 -9.63 5.95
C PRO A 467 27.61 -8.68 5.46
N PHE A 468 28.20 -8.95 4.29
CA PHE A 468 29.26 -8.14 3.71
C PHE A 468 28.72 -6.81 3.18
N VAL A 469 27.58 -6.83 2.51
CA VAL A 469 26.91 -5.61 2.02
C VAL A 469 26.42 -4.79 3.21
N ARG A 470 25.85 -5.41 4.24
CA ARG A 470 25.40 -4.73 5.46
C ARG A 470 26.56 -4.11 6.24
N ALA A 471 27.73 -4.76 6.24
CA ALA A 471 28.97 -4.18 6.77
C ALA A 471 29.45 -3.01 5.90
N ALA A 472 29.45 -3.14 4.57
CA ALA A 472 29.83 -2.06 3.66
C ALA A 472 28.87 -0.85 3.71
N LEU A 473 27.55 -1.09 3.81
CA LEU A 473 26.52 -0.06 3.97
C LEU A 473 26.63 0.66 5.31
N LYS A 474 27.13 0.00 6.37
CA LYS A 474 27.48 0.65 7.64
C LYS A 474 28.70 1.57 7.51
N ILE A 475 29.59 1.32 6.55
CA ILE A 475 30.80 2.12 6.30
C ILE A 475 30.52 3.27 5.31
N ALA A 476 29.53 3.12 4.43
CA ALA A 476 29.12 4.13 3.43
C ALA A 476 27.59 4.41 3.44
N PRO A 477 27.09 5.20 4.41
CA PRO A 477 25.66 5.48 4.57
C PRO A 477 24.98 6.11 3.34
N GLY A 478 25.73 6.87 2.52
CA GLY A 478 25.21 7.43 1.27
C GLY A 478 24.79 6.37 0.24
N ILE A 479 25.40 5.18 0.28
CA ILE A 479 25.00 4.03 -0.55
C ILE A 479 23.72 3.38 0.01
N SER A 480 23.53 3.42 1.35
CA SER A 480 22.27 2.95 1.97
C SER A 480 21.09 3.83 1.55
N ASN A 481 21.26 5.15 1.54
CA ASN A 481 20.25 6.07 0.99
C ASN A 481 20.04 5.83 -0.51
N GLY A 482 21.11 5.61 -1.29
CA GLY A 482 20.99 5.27 -2.70
C GLY A 482 20.19 3.98 -2.93
N LEU A 483 20.37 2.99 -2.06
CA LEU A 483 19.65 1.70 -2.13
C LEU A 483 18.18 1.85 -1.70
N GLU A 484 17.88 2.68 -0.70
CA GLU A 484 16.50 3.01 -0.31
C GLU A 484 15.79 3.85 -1.39
N MET A 485 16.45 4.86 -1.95
CA MET A 485 15.94 5.63 -3.09
C MET A 485 15.71 4.75 -4.32
N ALA A 486 16.63 3.81 -4.61
CA ALA A 486 16.45 2.84 -5.69
C ALA A 486 15.27 1.90 -5.43
N ARG A 487 15.10 1.46 -4.17
CA ARG A 487 13.97 0.64 -3.75
C ARG A 487 12.64 1.39 -3.90
N ASP A 488 12.54 2.63 -3.43
CA ASP A 488 11.34 3.46 -3.57
C ASP A 488 11.03 3.78 -5.04
N ARG A 489 12.07 4.02 -5.85
CA ARG A 489 11.90 4.23 -7.30
C ARG A 489 11.40 2.97 -8.02
N LEU A 490 11.89 1.79 -7.63
CA LEU A 490 11.51 0.50 -8.23
C LEU A 490 10.18 -0.03 -7.73
N ALA A 491 9.79 0.32 -6.50
CA ALA A 491 8.48 0.02 -5.96
C ALA A 491 7.37 0.80 -6.66
N GLU A 492 7.74 1.74 -7.54
CA GLU A 492 6.82 2.68 -8.18
C GLU A 492 5.93 3.36 -7.13
N THR A 493 6.40 3.47 -5.88
CA THR A 493 5.70 4.21 -4.84
C THR A 493 5.75 5.67 -5.24
N ARG A 494 4.59 6.29 -5.53
CA ARG A 494 4.53 7.74 -5.60
C ARG A 494 5.10 8.31 -4.30
N PRO A 495 5.93 9.37 -4.32
CA PRO A 495 5.89 10.31 -3.22
C PRO A 495 4.43 10.75 -3.09
N ARG A 496 3.78 10.46 -1.96
CA ARG A 496 2.33 10.68 -1.73
C ARG A 496 1.82 11.90 -2.50
N HIS A 497 1.12 11.71 -3.62
CA HIS A 497 0.32 12.74 -4.31
C HIS A 497 -0.59 12.10 -5.37
N SER A 498 -1.83 12.60 -5.47
CA SER A 498 -2.83 12.31 -6.51
C SER A 498 -3.59 13.62 -6.88
N PRO A 499 -4.29 13.69 -8.03
CA PRO A 499 -4.22 14.83 -8.95
C PRO A 499 -5.50 15.68 -9.08
N ASP A 500 -5.29 16.83 -9.72
CA ASP A 500 -6.15 17.80 -10.44
C ASP A 500 -7.68 17.83 -10.27
N LYS A 501 -8.15 18.99 -9.78
CA LYS A 501 -9.18 19.85 -10.40
C LYS A 501 -8.91 21.29 -9.97
N ALA A 502 -8.99 22.24 -10.91
CA ALA A 502 -8.99 23.66 -10.59
C ALA A 502 -10.22 23.95 -9.70
N CYS A 503 -9.97 24.30 -8.45
CA CYS A 503 -11.00 24.65 -7.49
C CYS A 503 -10.34 25.52 -6.42
N GLU A 504 -10.84 26.73 -6.22
CA GLU A 504 -10.61 27.46 -4.97
C GLU A 504 -11.22 26.61 -3.85
N ILE A 505 -10.38 25.94 -3.05
CA ILE A 505 -10.85 25.13 -1.93
C ILE A 505 -10.28 25.71 -0.64
N ASN A 506 -11.18 26.28 0.16
CA ASN A 506 -10.98 26.43 1.59
C ASN A 506 -10.96 25.03 2.22
N VAL A 507 -9.77 24.51 2.52
CA VAL A 507 -9.64 23.24 3.23
C VAL A 507 -9.92 23.48 4.71
N SER A 508 -11.11 23.11 5.17
CA SER A 508 -11.39 22.87 6.59
C SER A 508 -11.18 21.38 6.88
N VAL A 509 -10.28 21.08 7.81
CA VAL A 509 -10.06 19.70 8.30
C VAL A 509 -11.18 19.38 9.29
N GLN A 510 -11.98 18.34 9.00
CA GLN A 510 -13.00 17.87 9.93
C GLN A 510 -12.37 17.10 11.11
N ALA A 511 -12.98 17.33 12.27
CA ALA A 511 -12.46 17.16 13.61
C ALA A 511 -12.12 15.71 14.03
N GLY A 512 -10.95 15.60 14.66
CA GLY A 512 -10.51 14.46 15.46
C GLY A 512 -9.25 14.87 16.23
N ALA A 513 -9.46 15.55 17.36
CA ALA A 513 -8.46 15.95 18.36
C ALA A 513 -7.13 16.55 17.83
N ALA A 514 -7.16 17.83 17.46
CA ALA A 514 -5.99 18.72 17.44
C ALA A 514 -6.48 20.17 17.65
N PRO A 515 -5.69 21.07 18.29
CA PRO A 515 -6.11 22.44 18.57
C PRO A 515 -6.52 23.20 17.30
N PRO A 516 -7.42 24.20 17.41
CA PRO A 516 -7.94 24.94 16.27
C PRO A 516 -6.85 25.86 15.70
N GLU A 517 -6.91 26.09 14.37
CA GLU A 517 -5.99 26.89 13.52
C GLU A 517 -4.89 26.11 12.78
N VAL A 518 -5.25 25.17 11.89
CA VAL A 518 -4.41 24.94 10.70
C VAL A 518 -4.79 26.02 9.69
N ALA A 519 -3.94 27.04 9.54
CA ALA A 519 -4.12 28.12 8.59
C ALA A 519 -4.41 27.57 7.18
N SER A 520 -5.48 28.05 6.53
CA SER A 520 -5.76 27.74 5.14
C SER A 520 -4.60 28.24 4.28
N MET A 521 -3.98 27.34 3.52
CA MET A 521 -2.89 27.70 2.63
C MET A 521 -3.44 28.52 1.46
N LYS A 522 -3.00 29.77 1.36
CA LYS A 522 -3.33 30.65 0.25
C LYS A 522 -2.13 30.75 -0.69
N ALA A 523 -2.26 30.19 -1.87
CA ALA A 523 -1.21 30.22 -2.89
C ALA A 523 -1.82 30.37 -4.28
N VAL A 524 -1.10 31.05 -5.18
CA VAL A 524 -1.56 31.36 -6.54
C VAL A 524 -0.45 31.11 -7.55
N TYR A 525 -0.79 30.42 -8.63
CA TYR A 525 0.09 30.28 -9.79
C TYR A 525 0.02 31.50 -10.70
N LYS A 526 1.17 31.94 -11.21
CA LYS A 526 1.29 33.01 -12.20
C LYS A 526 1.88 32.43 -13.47
N GLY A 527 0.99 32.16 -14.43
CA GLY A 527 1.33 31.37 -15.61
C GLY A 527 1.76 29.95 -15.25
N SER A 528 2.56 29.32 -16.11
CA SER A 528 3.08 27.97 -15.88
C SER A 528 4.40 27.94 -15.09
N ASP A 529 5.04 29.09 -14.82
CA ASP A 529 6.45 29.14 -14.40
C ASP A 529 6.68 29.71 -12.98
N ALA A 530 5.67 30.33 -12.36
CA ALA A 530 5.80 30.94 -11.04
C ALA A 530 4.64 30.64 -10.09
N CYS A 531 4.93 30.55 -8.79
CA CYS A 531 4.00 30.30 -7.71
C CYS A 531 4.25 31.27 -6.55
N VAL A 532 3.21 31.89 -6.01
CA VAL A 532 3.29 32.76 -4.84
C VAL A 532 2.54 32.12 -3.68
N ILE A 533 3.19 32.04 -2.52
CA ILE A 533 2.67 31.40 -1.30
C ILE A 533 2.61 32.45 -0.20
N MET A 534 1.43 32.70 0.36
CA MET A 534 1.26 33.63 1.48
C MET A 534 1.52 32.91 2.80
N LEU A 535 2.55 33.36 3.52
CA LEU A 535 2.86 32.80 4.82
C LEU A 535 1.81 33.24 5.85
N PRO A 536 1.41 32.35 6.78
CA PRO A 536 0.49 32.71 7.85
C PRO A 536 1.14 33.72 8.81
N SER A 537 0.30 34.39 9.60
CA SER A 537 0.76 35.42 10.54
C SER A 537 1.63 34.86 11.69
N ALA A 538 1.43 33.59 12.03
CA ALA A 538 2.30 32.84 12.93
C ALA A 538 2.83 31.59 12.23
N ILE A 539 4.15 31.39 12.29
CA ILE A 539 4.83 30.18 11.80
C ILE A 539 5.53 29.54 13.01
N MET A 540 4.86 28.60 13.67
CA MET A 540 5.31 27.98 14.92
C MET A 540 5.44 26.44 14.76
N GLU A 541 5.57 25.71 15.87
CA GLU A 541 5.87 24.26 15.86
C GLU A 541 4.86 23.38 15.14
N ILE A 542 3.56 23.66 15.27
CA ILE A 542 2.48 22.86 14.65
C ILE A 542 2.32 23.23 13.16
N ASP A 543 2.81 24.40 12.75
CA ASP A 543 2.67 24.95 11.39
C ASP A 543 3.73 24.47 10.41
N HIS A 544 4.67 23.60 10.80
CA HIS A 544 5.53 22.94 9.81
C HIS A 544 4.72 22.18 8.75
N ARG A 545 3.51 21.71 9.12
CA ARG A 545 2.54 21.12 8.20
C ARG A 545 2.14 22.08 7.08
N PHE A 546 2.08 23.39 7.35
CA PHE A 546 1.82 24.42 6.34
C PHE A 546 2.92 24.41 5.28
N LEU A 547 4.20 24.47 5.68
CA LEU A 547 5.32 24.49 4.72
C LEU A 547 5.45 23.16 3.96
N GLU A 548 5.13 22.04 4.59
CA GLU A 548 5.07 20.74 3.91
C GLU A 548 3.90 20.67 2.92
N ALA A 549 2.72 21.16 3.29
CA ALA A 549 1.56 21.26 2.41
C ALA A 549 1.83 22.21 1.23
N ALA A 550 2.44 23.37 1.50
CA ALA A 550 2.88 24.35 0.51
C ALA A 550 3.87 23.72 -0.49
N TYR A 551 4.87 22.99 0.00
CA TYR A 551 5.83 22.29 -0.85
C TYR A 551 5.18 21.19 -1.71
N ALA A 552 4.25 20.44 -1.12
CA ALA A 552 3.57 19.36 -1.81
C ALA A 552 2.63 19.92 -2.89
N TRP A 553 1.83 20.92 -2.54
CA TRP A 553 0.93 21.63 -3.43
C TRP A 553 1.68 22.28 -4.60
N GLN A 554 2.71 23.10 -4.33
CA GLN A 554 3.45 23.78 -5.40
C GLN A 554 4.10 22.76 -6.35
N GLY A 555 4.52 21.62 -5.79
CA GLY A 555 5.15 20.52 -6.50
C GLY A 555 4.29 19.83 -7.56
N ARG A 556 2.96 20.01 -7.53
CA ARG A 556 2.06 19.47 -8.54
C ARG A 556 2.28 20.10 -9.91
N GLN A 557 2.46 21.42 -9.93
CA GLN A 557 2.67 22.18 -11.17
C GLN A 557 4.15 22.44 -11.47
N ASN A 558 5.03 22.16 -10.50
CA ASN A 558 6.50 22.27 -10.62
C ASN A 558 6.99 23.60 -11.24
N PRO A 559 6.59 24.75 -10.68
CA PRO A 559 6.98 26.07 -11.17
C PRO A 559 8.49 26.28 -11.06
N ARG A 560 9.09 27.06 -11.94
CA ARG A 560 10.50 27.47 -11.83
C ARG A 560 10.75 28.39 -10.64
N TYR A 561 9.81 29.29 -10.34
CA TYR A 561 9.94 30.26 -9.25
C TYR A 561 8.89 30.04 -8.17
N VAL A 562 9.30 30.11 -6.89
CA VAL A 562 8.42 30.04 -5.72
C VAL A 562 8.67 31.27 -4.85
N ALA A 563 7.74 32.21 -4.83
CA ALA A 563 7.82 33.43 -4.02
C ALA A 563 7.04 33.28 -2.70
N LEU A 564 7.66 33.64 -1.58
CA LEU A 564 7.04 33.68 -0.24
C LEU A 564 6.67 35.11 0.11
N ASP A 565 5.37 35.36 0.27
CA ASP A 565 4.87 36.63 0.78
C ASP A 565 4.92 36.62 2.31
N CYS A 566 5.74 37.52 2.86
CA CYS A 566 6.03 37.59 4.30
C CYS A 566 5.29 38.74 5.01
N ARG A 567 4.44 39.52 4.32
CA ARG A 567 3.85 40.77 4.86
C ARG A 567 3.06 40.58 6.15
N GLU A 568 2.40 39.43 6.29
CA GLU A 568 1.54 39.11 7.44
C GLU A 568 2.29 38.47 8.62
N VAL A 569 3.56 38.07 8.44
CA VAL A 569 4.30 37.29 9.43
C VAL A 569 4.66 38.16 10.63
N ILE A 570 4.01 37.91 11.76
CA ILE A 570 4.25 38.60 13.04
C ILE A 570 4.83 37.69 14.12
N ARG A 571 4.81 36.36 13.95
CA ARG A 571 5.41 35.41 14.89
C ARG A 571 6.14 34.30 14.15
N ILE A 572 7.39 34.05 14.54
CA ILE A 572 8.20 32.94 14.02
C ILE A 572 9.14 32.42 15.11
N ASN A 573 9.32 31.11 15.24
CA ASN A 573 10.29 30.51 16.16
C ASN A 573 11.46 29.81 15.44
N GLY A 574 12.45 29.34 16.22
CA GLY A 574 13.63 28.69 15.66
C GLY A 574 13.35 27.38 14.91
N LEU A 575 12.29 26.64 15.28
CA LEU A 575 11.87 25.45 14.53
C LEU A 575 11.30 25.82 13.15
N ALA A 576 10.48 26.86 13.07
CA ALA A 576 9.95 27.36 11.81
C ALA A 576 11.05 27.84 10.85
N ALA A 577 12.08 28.52 11.37
CA ALA A 577 13.25 28.88 10.57
C ALA A 577 13.96 27.63 10.00
N ALA A 578 14.12 26.57 10.80
CA ALA A 578 14.64 25.30 10.31
C ALA A 578 13.77 24.71 9.18
N MET A 579 12.44 24.79 9.31
CA MET A 579 11.51 24.29 8.29
C MET A 579 11.53 25.13 7.01
N LEU A 580 11.75 26.45 7.08
CA LEU A 580 11.97 27.30 5.91
C LEU A 580 13.26 26.89 5.17
N VAL A 581 14.35 26.59 5.89
CA VAL A 581 15.56 26.05 5.24
C VAL A 581 15.28 24.70 4.56
N LYS A 582 14.54 23.79 5.22
CA LYS A 582 14.12 22.51 4.64
C LYS A 582 13.30 22.73 3.37
N PHE A 583 12.35 23.66 3.39
CA PHE A 583 11.54 24.05 2.24
C PHE A 583 12.41 24.52 1.07
N CYS A 584 13.31 25.48 1.31
CA CYS A 584 14.23 26.00 0.31
C CYS A 584 15.14 24.91 -0.28
N ALA A 585 15.69 24.03 0.56
CA ALA A 585 16.52 22.91 0.13
C ALA A 585 15.75 21.96 -0.81
N ARG A 586 14.51 21.62 -0.46
CA ARG A 586 13.64 20.75 -1.27
C ARG A 586 13.18 21.40 -2.58
N CYS A 587 12.89 22.71 -2.60
CA CYS A 587 12.59 23.44 -3.84
C CYS A 587 13.80 23.43 -4.79
N ARG A 588 15.00 23.67 -4.25
CA ARG A 588 16.24 23.65 -5.04
C ARG A 588 16.55 22.28 -5.65
N GLN A 589 16.13 21.19 -5.01
CA GLN A 589 16.27 19.84 -5.58
C GLN A 589 15.41 19.63 -6.83
N ARG A 590 14.26 20.29 -6.90
CA ARG A 590 13.38 20.33 -8.07
C ARG A 590 13.85 21.31 -9.15
N GLY A 591 14.98 22.00 -8.93
CA GLY A 591 15.48 23.05 -9.84
C GLY A 591 14.72 24.37 -9.72
N GLN A 592 13.98 24.56 -8.62
CA GLN A 592 13.18 25.75 -8.39
C GLN A 592 14.00 26.81 -7.64
N GLU A 593 13.79 28.08 -7.99
CA GLU A 593 14.32 29.23 -7.25
C GLU A 593 13.28 29.72 -6.25
N VAL A 594 13.71 29.92 -4.99
CA VAL A 594 12.85 30.46 -3.93
C VAL A 594 13.18 31.93 -3.71
N LEU A 595 12.15 32.76 -3.65
CA LEU A 595 12.22 34.20 -3.43
C LEU A 595 11.34 34.56 -2.23
N ALA A 596 11.62 35.65 -1.53
CA ALA A 596 10.75 36.22 -0.51
C ALA A 596 10.68 37.74 -0.65
N PHE A 597 9.53 38.32 -0.32
CA PHE A 597 9.31 39.76 -0.34
C PHE A 597 8.39 40.20 0.81
N GLY A 598 8.37 41.51 1.09
CA GLY A 598 7.54 42.07 2.16
C GLY A 598 8.07 41.75 3.57
N LEU A 599 9.38 41.74 3.75
CA LEU A 599 10.01 41.47 5.06
C LEU A 599 10.17 42.78 5.86
N HIS A 600 9.55 42.83 7.04
CA HIS A 600 9.88 43.82 8.07
C HIS A 600 11.33 43.62 8.57
N LYS A 601 11.93 44.67 9.15
CA LYS A 601 13.31 44.65 9.66
C LYS A 601 13.58 43.47 10.60
N ASP A 602 12.67 43.18 11.53
CA ASP A 602 12.85 42.09 12.49
C ASP A 602 12.93 40.72 11.81
N LEU A 603 12.12 40.48 10.76
CA LEU A 603 12.17 39.23 10.01
C LEU A 603 13.44 39.12 9.16
N ARG A 604 14.01 40.25 8.71
CA ARG A 604 15.34 40.28 8.08
C ARG A 604 16.44 39.90 9.06
N ASP A 605 16.38 40.38 10.30
CA ASP A 605 17.30 39.95 11.37
C ASP A 605 17.20 38.43 11.60
N VAL A 606 15.97 37.88 11.62
CA VAL A 606 15.74 36.43 11.71
C VAL A 606 16.36 35.69 10.53
N PHE A 607 16.17 36.17 9.30
CA PHE A 607 16.73 35.53 8.11
C PHE A 607 18.25 35.56 8.11
N ALA A 608 18.86 36.66 8.59
CA ALA A 608 20.31 36.80 8.70
C ALA A 608 20.90 35.86 9.78
N VAL A 609 20.31 35.81 10.98
CA VAL A 609 20.82 34.96 12.08
C VAL A 609 20.64 33.46 11.81
N SER A 610 19.62 33.09 11.03
CA SER A 610 19.35 31.72 10.58
C SER A 610 19.96 31.39 9.20
N GLU A 611 20.63 32.34 8.56
CA GLU A 611 21.22 32.19 7.22
C GLU A 611 20.22 31.71 6.14
N ILE A 612 18.93 31.97 6.32
CA ILE A 612 17.90 31.69 5.31
C ILE A 612 18.14 32.56 4.07
N ASP A 613 18.58 33.81 4.28
CA ASP A 613 18.97 34.78 3.24
C ASP A 613 20.09 34.31 2.30
N GLN A 614 20.86 33.28 2.69
CA GLN A 614 21.87 32.67 1.81
C GLN A 614 21.30 31.63 0.83
N VAL A 615 20.06 31.19 1.04
CA VAL A 615 19.39 30.17 0.20
C VAL A 615 18.09 30.64 -0.43
N ILE A 616 17.59 31.82 -0.04
CA ILE A 616 16.43 32.50 -0.63
C ILE A 616 16.86 33.85 -1.21
N ARG A 617 16.25 34.28 -2.31
CA ARG A 617 16.45 35.64 -2.83
C ARG A 617 15.44 36.59 -2.16
N VAL A 618 15.92 37.59 -1.44
CA VAL A 618 15.07 38.56 -0.74
C VAL A 618 14.89 39.81 -1.61
N TYR A 619 13.65 40.27 -1.73
CA TYR A 619 13.27 41.49 -2.43
C TYR A 619 12.52 42.42 -1.47
N ASP A 620 12.59 43.72 -1.72
CA ASP A 620 11.96 44.70 -0.83
C ASP A 620 10.44 44.73 -1.02
N ASP A 621 9.99 44.62 -2.27
CA ASP A 621 8.58 44.70 -2.65
C ASP A 621 8.20 43.60 -3.68
N GLU A 622 6.89 43.51 -3.91
CA GLU A 622 6.26 42.55 -4.82
C GLU A 622 6.65 42.80 -6.28
N ASP A 623 6.86 44.06 -6.68
CA ASP A 623 7.16 44.45 -8.06
C ASP A 623 8.56 43.99 -8.46
N GLN A 624 9.54 44.11 -7.55
CA GLN A 624 10.88 43.61 -7.74
C GLN A 624 10.90 42.08 -7.84
N ALA A 625 10.13 41.39 -7.00
CA ALA A 625 10.00 39.94 -7.05
C ALA A 625 9.35 39.48 -8.37
N CYS A 626 8.26 40.13 -8.80
CA CYS A 626 7.59 39.87 -10.08
C CYS A 626 8.51 40.13 -11.27
N SER A 627 9.28 41.22 -11.25
CA SER A 627 10.26 41.55 -12.28
C SER A 627 11.33 40.47 -12.41
N ALA A 628 11.83 39.95 -11.28
CA ALA A 628 12.79 38.85 -11.27
C ALA A 628 12.22 37.54 -11.86
N MET A 629 10.93 37.28 -11.64
CA MET A 629 10.20 36.13 -12.19
C MET A 629 9.73 36.34 -13.64
N ARG A 630 9.88 37.55 -14.20
CA ARG A 630 9.34 37.97 -15.52
C ARG A 630 7.82 37.85 -15.60
N THR A 631 7.11 38.20 -14.53
CA THR A 631 5.65 38.21 -14.43
C THR A 631 5.11 39.63 -14.28
N SER A 632 3.87 39.90 -14.72
CA SER A 632 3.26 41.24 -14.63
C SER A 632 2.84 41.61 -13.19
N PRO A 633 3.16 42.82 -12.71
CA PRO A 633 2.60 43.41 -11.49
C PRO A 633 1.06 43.55 -11.55
N GLY A 634 0.37 43.47 -10.42
CA GLY A 634 -1.08 43.77 -10.32
C GLY A 634 -2.04 42.65 -10.74
N ALA A 635 -1.59 41.56 -11.35
CA ALA A 635 -2.40 40.34 -11.55
C ALA A 635 -2.52 39.49 -10.27
N MET A 636 -1.86 39.89 -9.16
CA MET A 636 -1.92 39.31 -7.82
C MET A 636 -3.21 39.69 -7.09
N GLU A 637 -4.39 39.53 -7.70
CA GLU A 637 -5.64 39.69 -6.97
C GLU A 637 -5.86 38.51 -6.02
N LEU A 638 -5.39 38.68 -4.79
CA LEU A 638 -5.75 37.89 -3.62
C LEU A 638 -6.48 38.78 -2.61
N ASN A 639 -7.44 39.61 -3.05
CA ASN A 639 -8.34 40.42 -2.19
C ASN A 639 -7.72 40.89 -0.85
N ALA A 640 -6.53 41.49 -0.90
CA ALA A 640 -5.92 42.18 0.21
C ALA A 640 -5.28 43.44 -0.35
N ALA A 641 -5.72 44.60 0.14
CA ALA A 641 -5.06 45.87 -0.13
C ALA A 641 -3.54 45.75 0.15
N PRO A 642 -2.68 46.60 -0.44
CA PRO A 642 -1.27 46.65 -0.06
C PRO A 642 -1.16 46.81 1.46
N ARG A 643 -0.64 45.79 2.14
CA ARG A 643 -0.39 45.81 3.59
C ARG A 643 1.09 46.00 3.83
N GLU A 644 1.43 46.97 4.67
CA GLU A 644 2.81 47.19 5.08
C GLU A 644 3.31 45.98 5.90
N PRO A 645 4.59 45.57 5.74
CA PRO A 645 5.18 44.52 6.56
C PRO A 645 5.08 44.84 8.05
N GLN A 646 4.64 43.86 8.84
CA GLN A 646 4.43 44.06 10.29
C GLN A 646 5.66 43.70 11.13
N PRO A 647 5.88 44.36 12.29
CA PRO A 647 6.92 43.99 13.25
C PRO A 647 6.68 42.61 13.87
N LEU A 648 7.76 41.91 14.23
CA LEU A 648 7.66 40.60 14.88
C LEU A 648 7.32 40.77 16.36
N ALA A 649 6.18 40.24 16.79
CA ALA A 649 5.73 40.27 18.18
C ALA A 649 6.71 39.56 19.14
N ASN A 650 7.41 38.53 18.67
CA ASN A 650 8.42 37.80 19.44
C ASN A 650 9.87 38.15 19.01
N ALA A 651 10.11 39.34 18.45
CA ALA A 651 11.46 39.78 18.04
C ALA A 651 12.50 39.70 19.17
N ALA A 652 12.09 39.96 20.42
CA ALA A 652 12.97 39.91 21.59
C ALA A 652 13.45 38.48 21.95
N CYS A 653 12.75 37.44 21.48
CA CYS A 653 13.13 36.04 21.68
C CYS A 653 14.19 35.56 20.69
N TRP A 654 14.61 36.41 19.73
CA TRP A 654 15.61 36.11 18.72
C TRP A 654 16.95 36.78 19.03
N ALA A 655 18.04 36.06 18.77
CA ALA A 655 19.37 36.64 18.78
C ALA A 655 19.51 37.69 17.68
N LYS A 656 20.24 38.77 17.96
CA LYS A 656 20.61 39.74 16.92
C LYS A 656 21.72 39.18 16.03
N PRO A 657 21.71 39.48 14.72
CA PRO A 657 22.80 39.11 13.82
C PRO A 657 24.13 39.69 14.31
N VAL A 658 25.18 38.87 14.33
CA VAL A 658 26.54 39.29 14.70
C VAL A 658 27.54 38.75 13.70
N ASP A 659 28.53 39.55 13.33
CA ASP A 659 29.59 39.15 12.40
C ASP A 659 30.54 38.12 13.01
N ALA A 660 30.78 38.24 14.32
CA ALA A 660 31.64 37.35 15.08
C ALA A 660 31.12 37.17 16.51
N LEU A 661 31.09 35.92 16.97
CA LEU A 661 30.73 35.51 18.31
C LEU A 661 31.77 35.99 19.31
N ARG A 662 31.30 36.53 20.42
CA ARG A 662 32.14 36.94 21.56
C ARG A 662 31.69 36.15 22.78
N VAL A 663 32.61 35.36 23.32
CA VAL A 663 32.31 34.51 24.47
C VAL A 663 32.29 35.37 25.74
N PRO A 664 31.18 35.37 26.52
CA PRO A 664 31.11 36.08 27.79
C PRO A 664 32.05 35.42 28.83
N PRO A 665 32.21 35.99 30.04
CA PRO A 665 32.87 35.27 31.14
C PRO A 665 32.21 33.89 31.35
N MET A 666 33.03 32.84 31.41
CA MET A 666 32.59 31.45 31.57
C MET A 666 33.24 30.81 32.81
N PRO A 667 32.70 29.70 33.35
CA PRO A 667 33.35 28.92 34.39
C PRO A 667 34.80 28.55 34.00
N ALA A 668 35.71 28.49 34.98
CA ALA A 668 37.14 28.28 34.74
C ALA A 668 37.47 26.96 34.00
N GLU A 669 36.58 25.98 34.08
CA GLU A 669 36.66 24.67 33.44
C GLU A 669 36.20 24.65 31.97
N ALA A 670 35.48 25.69 31.51
CA ALA A 670 34.95 25.80 30.17
C ALA A 670 36.01 26.26 29.17
N ARG A 671 36.25 25.47 28.12
CA ARG A 671 37.29 25.76 27.12
C ARG A 671 36.75 26.53 25.92
N ASN A 672 37.23 27.75 25.74
CA ASN A 672 36.92 28.59 24.59
C ASN A 672 37.99 28.51 23.49
N LEU A 673 38.14 27.35 22.84
CA LEU A 673 39.16 27.16 21.80
C LEU A 673 38.67 27.48 20.39
N ASN A 674 37.37 27.31 20.13
CA ASN A 674 36.82 27.31 18.77
C ASN A 674 35.54 28.16 18.61
N VAL A 675 35.26 29.09 19.53
CA VAL A 675 34.00 29.87 19.53
C VAL A 675 34.25 31.36 19.39
N ASN A 676 35.12 31.94 20.21
CA ASN A 676 35.41 33.37 20.14
C ASN A 676 36.01 33.78 18.80
N GLY A 677 35.47 34.84 18.21
CA GLY A 677 35.87 35.35 16.90
C GLY A 677 35.37 34.52 15.71
N ARG A 678 34.50 33.52 15.91
CA ARG A 678 33.88 32.74 14.83
C ARG A 678 32.53 33.32 14.43
N ARG A 679 32.10 33.12 13.19
CA ARG A 679 30.71 33.40 12.78
C ARG A 679 29.78 32.28 13.29
N ALA A 680 28.55 32.61 13.63
CA ALA A 680 27.49 31.61 13.69
C ALA A 680 27.16 31.10 12.28
N VAL A 681 26.90 29.81 12.15
CA VAL A 681 26.56 29.15 10.89
C VAL A 681 25.38 28.21 11.08
N GLY A 682 24.48 28.23 10.11
CA GLY A 682 23.30 27.40 9.99
C GLY A 682 23.50 26.26 8.98
N PRO A 683 22.49 25.40 8.80
CA PRO A 683 22.54 24.16 8.02
C PRO A 683 22.90 24.32 6.53
N VAL A 684 22.94 25.55 6.01
CA VAL A 684 23.25 25.82 4.61
C VAL A 684 24.76 25.84 4.34
N ASN A 685 25.62 26.04 5.34
CA ASN A 685 27.06 26.27 5.18
C ASN A 685 27.97 25.08 5.47
N GLY A 686 27.44 23.87 5.62
CA GLY A 686 28.24 22.66 5.82
C GLY A 686 28.56 21.88 4.53
N PHE A 687 29.52 20.98 4.63
CA PHE A 687 30.05 20.16 3.54
C PHE A 687 29.15 18.96 3.16
N GLY A 688 28.66 18.21 4.15
CA GLY A 688 27.98 16.94 3.95
C GLY A 688 26.50 17.05 3.50
N PRO A 689 25.81 15.91 3.36
CA PRO A 689 24.36 15.86 3.19
C PRO A 689 23.63 16.51 4.38
N LEU A 690 22.50 17.17 4.12
CA LEU A 690 21.61 17.72 5.14
C LEU A 690 20.66 16.64 5.66
N TRP A 691 20.67 16.45 6.97
CA TRP A 691 19.84 15.50 7.68
C TRP A 691 18.91 16.22 8.64
N GLN A 692 17.69 15.72 8.74
CA GLN A 692 16.76 16.02 9.83
C GLN A 692 16.66 14.79 10.73
N LYS A 693 16.84 14.97 12.04
CA LYS A 693 16.52 13.96 13.05
C LYS A 693 15.50 14.53 14.01
N THR A 694 14.40 13.83 14.19
CA THR A 694 13.33 14.21 15.11
C THR A 694 13.27 13.19 16.24
N PHE A 695 13.42 13.65 17.47
CA PHE A 695 13.22 12.86 18.68
C PHE A 695 11.95 13.37 19.35
N GLN A 696 11.08 12.46 19.77
CA GLN A 696 9.81 12.80 20.40
C GLN A 696 9.70 12.06 21.73
N LEU A 697 9.40 12.80 22.79
CA LEU A 697 9.00 12.27 24.09
C LEU A 697 7.54 12.66 24.30
N PHE A 698 6.68 11.67 24.52
CA PHE A 698 5.29 11.91 24.90
C PHE A 698 5.13 11.72 26.40
N ILE A 699 4.56 12.73 27.06
CA ILE A 699 4.27 12.74 28.50
C ILE A 699 2.76 12.71 28.63
N GLN A 700 2.23 11.55 28.99
CA GLN A 700 0.79 11.30 29.11
C GLN A 700 0.24 11.76 30.47
N ASP A 701 0.43 13.04 30.78
CA ASP A 701 -0.10 13.67 31.98
C ASP A 701 -0.48 15.13 31.67
N PRO A 702 -1.76 15.51 31.78
CA PRO A 702 -2.21 16.87 31.51
C PRO A 702 -1.76 17.89 32.57
N SER A 703 -1.19 17.46 33.70
CA SER A 703 -0.70 18.37 34.74
C SER A 703 0.66 19.00 34.43
N VAL A 704 1.45 18.39 33.54
CA VAL A 704 2.72 18.97 33.08
C VAL A 704 2.42 20.02 32.03
N ALA A 705 2.90 21.24 32.24
CA ALA A 705 2.79 22.30 31.23
C ALA A 705 3.96 22.22 30.22
N PRO A 706 3.76 22.52 28.93
CA PRO A 706 4.87 22.63 27.96
C PRO A 706 6.00 23.58 28.42
N GLU A 707 5.62 24.68 29.05
CA GLU A 707 6.54 25.68 29.62
C GLU A 707 7.39 25.09 30.74
N GLU A 708 6.81 24.23 31.58
CA GLU A 708 7.51 23.54 32.66
C GLU A 708 8.59 22.61 32.09
N ALA A 709 8.24 21.80 31.08
CA ALA A 709 9.18 20.90 30.43
C ALA A 709 10.38 21.65 29.82
N ILE A 710 10.14 22.80 29.18
CA ILE A 710 11.18 23.62 28.56
C ILE A 710 11.99 24.39 29.60
N ALA A 711 11.36 24.94 30.64
CA ALA A 711 12.05 25.58 31.75
C ALA A 711 13.00 24.60 32.43
N LEU A 712 12.56 23.35 32.64
CA LEU A 712 13.37 22.30 33.23
C LEU A 712 14.52 21.88 32.32
N LEU A 713 14.27 21.73 31.00
CA LEU A 713 15.32 21.51 30.01
C LEU A 713 16.37 22.63 30.04
N LYS A 714 15.96 23.90 30.08
CA LYS A 714 16.90 25.04 30.10
C LYS A 714 17.73 25.07 31.38
N LYS A 715 17.08 24.88 32.52
CA LYS A 715 17.73 24.90 33.85
C LYS A 715 18.72 23.76 34.03
N ASN A 716 18.34 22.54 33.64
CA ASN A 716 19.12 21.33 33.88
C ASN A 716 19.91 20.88 32.65
N PHE A 717 20.01 21.70 31.60
CA PHE A 717 20.62 21.31 30.32
C PHE A 717 22.02 20.69 30.46
N PRO A 718 22.94 21.24 31.29
CA PRO A 718 24.26 20.63 31.52
C PRO A 718 24.19 19.28 32.22
N ARG A 719 23.27 19.13 33.19
CA ARG A 719 23.09 17.91 33.99
C ARG A 719 22.44 16.77 33.19
N TYR A 720 21.64 17.10 32.20
CA TYR A 720 20.99 16.12 31.30
C TYR A 720 21.90 15.57 30.21
N GLN A 721 23.16 16.00 30.16
CA GLN A 721 24.12 15.47 29.19
C GLN A 721 24.75 14.17 29.69
N PRO A 722 25.07 13.22 28.77
CA PRO A 722 25.80 12.03 29.16
C PRO A 722 27.23 12.37 29.59
N SER A 723 27.86 11.52 30.42
CA SER A 723 29.16 11.79 31.05
C SER A 723 30.34 12.12 30.12
N PHE A 724 30.22 11.89 28.81
CA PHE A 724 31.24 12.21 27.81
C PHE A 724 30.98 13.54 27.08
N ASN A 725 29.95 14.28 27.47
CA ASN A 725 29.47 15.50 26.82
C ASN A 725 29.13 16.55 27.89
N HIS A 726 29.83 17.68 27.90
CA HIS A 726 29.65 18.72 28.91
C HIS A 726 29.30 20.05 28.24
N PHE A 727 28.27 20.71 28.76
CA PHE A 727 27.78 21.99 28.27
C PHE A 727 27.98 23.03 29.38
N TYR A 728 28.58 24.16 29.05
CA TYR A 728 28.82 25.28 29.95
C TYR A 728 28.05 26.48 29.41
N PRO A 729 26.82 26.73 29.88
CA PRO A 729 26.09 27.95 29.54
C PRO A 729 26.74 29.17 30.21
N SER A 730 26.47 30.37 29.70
CA SER A 730 26.83 31.61 30.38
C SER A 730 26.00 31.79 31.67
N GLU A 731 26.30 32.82 32.46
CA GLU A 731 25.55 33.13 33.69
C GLU A 731 24.05 33.36 33.44
N LYS A 732 23.68 33.78 32.23
CA LYS A 732 22.28 33.97 31.82
C LYS A 732 21.60 32.69 31.33
N GLY A 733 22.32 31.58 31.22
CA GLY A 733 21.73 30.30 30.83
C GLY A 733 21.39 30.23 29.33
N ILE A 734 20.18 29.76 29.02
CA ILE A 734 19.68 29.59 27.64
C ILE A 734 18.73 30.73 27.30
N GLU A 735 19.33 31.87 26.95
CA GLU A 735 18.66 33.08 26.50
C GLU A 735 19.14 33.49 25.10
N ALA A 736 18.29 34.16 24.33
CA ALA A 736 18.60 34.54 22.96
C ALA A 736 19.89 35.39 22.87
N GLY A 737 20.83 34.97 22.03
CA GLY A 737 22.15 35.59 21.83
C GLY A 737 23.26 35.07 22.75
N GLU A 738 22.92 34.31 23.78
CA GLU A 738 23.92 33.72 24.69
C GLU A 738 24.66 32.54 24.05
N LEU A 739 25.82 32.21 24.63
CA LEU A 739 26.70 31.13 24.15
C LEU A 739 26.79 30.01 25.18
N VAL A 740 26.76 28.78 24.67
CA VAL A 740 26.95 27.57 25.47
C VAL A 740 28.20 26.86 24.95
N LEU A 741 29.28 26.84 25.73
CA LEU A 741 30.50 26.12 25.34
C LEU A 741 30.29 24.61 25.54
N ILE A 742 30.92 23.81 24.69
CA ILE A 742 30.77 22.36 24.66
C ILE A 742 32.14 21.72 24.73
N ASP A 743 32.33 20.82 25.70
CA ASP A 743 33.45 19.89 25.76
C ASP A 743 32.93 18.46 25.61
N SER A 744 33.26 17.82 24.49
CA SER A 744 32.74 16.49 24.15
C SER A 744 33.83 15.54 23.68
N SER A 745 33.63 14.25 23.90
CA SER A 745 34.46 13.20 23.30
C SER A 745 33.72 12.58 22.11
N THR A 746 34.20 12.87 20.90
CA THR A 746 33.62 12.38 19.65
C THR A 746 34.55 11.37 18.97
N PRO A 747 34.10 10.62 17.94
CA PRO A 747 34.96 9.73 17.18
C PRO A 747 36.06 10.56 16.51
N GLY A 748 37.33 10.25 16.81
CA GLY A 748 38.48 11.04 16.38
C GLY A 748 39.18 11.83 17.52
N GLY A 749 38.56 11.94 18.70
CA GLY A 749 39.15 12.58 19.89
C GLY A 749 38.28 13.69 20.50
N PRO A 750 38.77 14.34 21.57
CA PRO A 750 38.08 15.44 22.23
C PRO A 750 37.86 16.64 21.30
N VAL A 751 36.73 17.31 21.48
CA VAL A 751 36.38 18.56 20.81
C VAL A 751 35.91 19.58 21.85
N SER A 752 36.53 20.78 21.82
CA SER A 752 36.08 21.95 22.57
C SER A 752 35.48 22.97 21.60
N THR A 753 34.19 23.27 21.72
CA THR A 753 33.47 24.16 20.81
C THR A 753 32.33 24.87 21.56
N GLY A 754 31.25 25.23 20.90
CA GLY A 754 30.05 25.79 21.53
C GLY A 754 28.88 25.88 20.56
N VAL A 755 27.78 26.44 21.03
CA VAL A 755 26.58 26.79 20.26
C VAL A 755 26.08 28.15 20.71
N MET A 756 25.45 28.90 19.81
CA MET A 756 24.74 30.14 20.13
C MET A 756 23.24 29.83 20.24
N VAL A 757 22.58 30.43 21.23
CA VAL A 757 21.13 30.40 21.37
C VAL A 757 20.53 31.37 20.36
N MET A 758 20.10 30.86 19.20
CA MET A 758 19.51 31.66 18.14
C MET A 758 18.10 32.15 18.49
N TYR A 759 17.34 31.32 19.21
CA TYR A 759 15.97 31.60 19.64
C TYR A 759 15.73 31.01 21.03
N ALA A 760 15.00 31.71 21.89
CA ALA A 760 14.51 31.16 23.15
C ALA A 760 13.25 31.89 23.65
N ASP A 761 12.19 31.15 23.92
CA ASP A 761 10.96 31.60 24.59
C ASP A 761 10.53 30.58 25.66
N GLU A 762 9.34 30.73 26.24
CA GLU A 762 8.87 29.82 27.30
C GLU A 762 8.61 28.39 26.81
N ARG A 763 8.35 28.16 25.52
CA ARG A 763 7.95 26.86 24.95
C ARG A 763 9.00 26.23 24.02
N SER A 764 10.08 26.94 23.72
CA SER A 764 11.13 26.44 22.83
C SER A 764 12.45 27.20 22.96
N PHE A 765 13.51 26.55 22.51
CA PHE A 765 14.79 27.21 22.24
C PHE A 765 15.53 26.49 21.12
N THR A 766 16.35 27.22 20.39
CA THR A 766 17.10 26.70 19.24
C THR A 766 18.55 27.13 19.32
N PHE A 767 19.43 26.15 19.17
CA PHE A 767 20.85 26.38 18.99
C PHE A 767 21.22 26.45 17.50
N ASN A 768 22.17 27.30 17.17
CA ASN A 768 22.96 27.21 15.96
C ASN A 768 24.46 27.10 16.30
N THR A 769 25.23 26.62 15.34
CA THR A 769 26.63 26.21 15.55
C THR A 769 27.63 27.28 15.10
N PRO A 770 28.80 27.46 15.74
CA PRO A 770 29.85 28.33 15.25
C PRO A 770 30.62 27.69 14.09
N GLN A 771 31.27 28.52 13.27
CA GLN A 771 32.11 28.05 12.17
C GLN A 771 33.20 27.10 12.65
N GLY A 772 33.24 25.91 12.05
CA GLY A 772 34.19 24.86 12.40
C GLY A 772 33.72 23.89 13.48
N HIS A 773 32.53 24.11 14.06
CA HIS A 773 31.83 23.10 14.85
C HIS A 773 31.65 21.81 14.01
N PRO A 774 31.72 20.61 14.61
CA PRO A 774 31.62 19.37 13.83
C PRO A 774 30.35 19.26 12.97
N GLU A 775 29.20 19.58 13.56
CA GLU A 775 27.93 19.73 12.86
C GLU A 775 27.70 21.20 12.51
N CYS A 776 27.18 21.46 11.31
CA CYS A 776 26.75 22.77 10.86
C CYS A 776 25.23 22.71 10.72
N GLY A 777 24.49 23.35 11.63
CA GLY A 777 23.05 23.16 11.70
C GLY A 777 22.33 23.78 12.88
N PHE A 778 21.05 23.46 12.98
CA PHE A 778 20.16 23.84 14.07
C PHE A 778 19.78 22.64 14.92
N VAL A 779 19.65 22.87 16.22
CA VAL A 779 18.99 21.93 17.13
C VAL A 779 17.92 22.70 17.88
N SER A 780 16.66 22.40 17.56
CA SER A 780 15.49 23.02 18.18
C SER A 780 14.89 22.08 19.22
N PHE A 781 14.58 22.63 20.39
CA PHE A 781 13.89 21.98 21.48
C PHE A 781 12.56 22.69 21.65
N SER A 782 11.48 21.95 21.71
CA SER A 782 10.16 22.55 21.91
C SER A 782 9.21 21.63 22.65
N ALA A 783 8.18 22.21 23.25
CA ALA A 783 7.10 21.46 23.88
C ALA A 783 5.75 22.07 23.50
N SER A 784 4.77 21.20 23.25
CA SER A 784 3.40 21.61 22.94
C SER A 784 2.40 20.62 23.52
N GLU A 785 1.16 21.08 23.72
CA GLU A 785 0.05 20.21 24.15
C GLU A 785 -0.39 19.31 22.99
N MET A 786 -0.58 18.02 23.28
CA MET A 786 -1.05 17.04 22.30
C MET A 786 -1.82 15.92 23.01
N ASP A 787 -3.03 15.60 22.54
CA ASP A 787 -3.84 14.45 22.98
C ASP A 787 -4.03 14.32 24.51
N GLY A 788 -4.21 15.44 25.21
CA GLY A 788 -4.40 15.46 26.67
C GLY A 788 -3.11 15.24 27.47
N GLY A 789 -1.94 15.40 26.85
CA GLY A 789 -0.63 15.43 27.49
C GLY A 789 0.31 16.42 26.79
N VAL A 790 1.63 16.26 27.02
CA VAL A 790 2.66 17.12 26.43
C VAL A 790 3.57 16.32 25.51
N ILE A 791 3.83 16.85 24.32
CA ILE A 791 4.87 16.34 23.42
C ILE A 791 6.09 17.25 23.48
N VAL A 792 7.25 16.67 23.83
CA VAL A 792 8.54 17.34 23.79
C VAL A 792 9.32 16.87 22.56
N LEU A 793 9.74 17.81 21.72
CA LEU A 793 10.43 17.55 20.46
C LEU A 793 11.87 18.06 20.51
N ILE A 794 12.80 17.24 20.02
CA ILE A 794 14.15 17.68 19.63
C ILE A 794 14.30 17.46 18.14
N ILE A 795 14.47 18.53 17.38
CA ILE A 795 14.65 18.49 15.93
C ILE A 795 16.04 19.02 15.59
N GLY A 796 16.92 18.12 15.16
CA GLY A 796 18.23 18.47 14.62
C GLY A 796 18.17 18.56 13.10
N LEU A 797 18.39 19.74 12.54
CA LEU A 797 18.57 19.97 11.10
C LEU A 797 20.03 20.35 10.83
N ALA A 798 20.86 19.39 10.46
CA ALA A 798 22.30 19.59 10.38
C ALA A 798 22.96 18.78 9.27
N ARG A 799 24.12 19.25 8.83
CA ARG A 799 25.06 18.53 7.96
C ARG A 799 26.46 18.56 8.58
N ALA A 800 27.33 17.65 8.17
CA ALA A 800 28.74 17.72 8.58
C ALA A 800 29.38 19.03 8.10
N SER A 801 30.12 19.72 8.96
CA SER A 801 30.72 21.01 8.63
C SER A 801 31.82 20.90 7.58
N ASP A 802 32.63 19.84 7.63
CA ASP A 802 33.80 19.63 6.78
C ASP A 802 33.98 18.14 6.39
N PRO A 803 34.85 17.83 5.41
CA PRO A 803 35.08 16.47 4.91
C PRO A 803 35.62 15.48 5.96
N LEU A 804 36.47 15.93 6.89
CA LEU A 804 37.04 15.06 7.91
C LEU A 804 35.96 14.60 8.88
N TYR A 805 35.12 15.55 9.31
CA TYR A 805 33.99 15.20 10.15
C TYR A 805 32.94 14.38 9.38
N GLU A 806 32.65 14.67 8.11
CA GLU A 806 31.74 13.85 7.29
C GLU A 806 32.19 12.37 7.24
N ALA A 807 33.50 12.12 7.11
CA ALA A 807 34.04 10.77 7.17
C ALA A 807 33.83 10.12 8.55
N ALA A 808 34.11 10.84 9.64
CA ALA A 808 33.88 10.36 11.02
C ALA A 808 32.38 10.17 11.35
N PHE A 809 31.52 11.04 10.81
CA PHE A 809 30.08 11.05 11.00
C PHE A 809 29.44 9.79 10.41
N ARG A 810 29.93 9.34 9.25
CA ARG A 810 29.50 8.09 8.59
C ARG A 810 29.83 6.83 9.39
N ILE A 811 30.93 6.83 10.13
CA ILE A 811 31.40 5.67 10.90
C ILE A 811 30.71 5.61 12.27
N ALA A 812 30.63 6.74 12.99
CA ALA A 812 30.15 6.74 14.37
C ALA A 812 29.43 8.03 14.83
N GLY A 813 29.62 9.18 14.20
CA GLY A 813 29.07 10.46 14.68
C GLY A 813 27.53 10.46 14.77
N SER A 814 26.84 9.90 13.77
CA SER A 814 25.37 9.82 13.78
C SER A 814 24.80 9.05 14.99
N LYS A 815 25.50 7.99 15.46
CA LYS A 815 25.09 7.20 16.64
C LYS A 815 25.28 7.95 17.95
N ILE A 816 26.32 8.77 18.05
CA ILE A 816 26.62 9.55 19.26
C ILE A 816 25.60 10.65 19.47
N GLN A 817 25.23 11.36 18.40
CA GLN A 817 24.16 12.36 18.44
C GLN A 817 22.84 11.74 18.93
N THR A 818 22.47 10.56 18.41
CA THR A 818 21.28 9.82 18.88
C THR A 818 21.39 9.42 20.34
N ARG A 819 22.58 9.05 20.82
CA ARG A 819 22.80 8.73 22.24
C ARG A 819 22.64 9.95 23.14
N ILE A 820 23.18 11.11 22.74
CA ILE A 820 23.07 12.37 23.48
C ILE A 820 21.60 12.77 23.63
N TRP A 821 20.86 12.90 22.52
CA TRP A 821 19.48 13.40 22.58
C TRP A 821 18.50 12.43 23.25
N LYS A 822 18.68 11.12 23.07
CA LYS A 822 17.93 10.15 23.87
C LYS A 822 18.23 10.27 25.36
N HIS A 823 19.49 10.50 25.74
CA HIS A 823 19.86 10.66 27.14
C HIS A 823 19.26 11.94 27.75
N VAL A 824 19.25 13.04 26.99
CA VAL A 824 18.61 14.30 27.41
C VAL A 824 17.12 14.11 27.64
N LEU A 825 16.38 13.54 26.68
CA LEU A 825 14.94 13.27 26.85
C LEU A 825 14.66 12.24 27.94
N THR A 826 15.54 11.25 28.12
CA THR A 826 15.40 10.27 29.21
C THR A 826 15.56 10.95 30.56
N SER A 827 16.55 11.83 30.70
CA SER A 827 16.78 12.57 31.95
C SER A 827 15.63 13.53 32.25
N LEU A 828 15.09 14.20 31.23
CA LEU A 828 13.89 15.03 31.37
C LEU A 828 12.69 14.22 31.85
N ALA A 829 12.40 13.08 31.21
CA ALA A 829 11.29 12.22 31.61
C ALA A 829 11.43 11.76 33.07
N LEU A 830 12.64 11.35 33.47
CA LEU A 830 12.93 10.92 34.83
C LEU A 830 12.79 12.05 35.86
N ASP A 831 13.28 13.25 35.56
CA ASP A 831 13.15 14.41 36.46
C ASP A 831 11.68 14.87 36.59
N LEU A 832 10.85 14.67 35.56
CA LEU A 832 9.41 14.89 35.61
C LEU A 832 8.64 13.72 36.25
N GLY A 833 9.29 12.59 36.55
CA GLY A 833 8.68 11.43 37.20
C GLY A 833 7.97 10.44 36.25
N PHE A 834 8.25 10.48 34.95
CA PHE A 834 7.58 9.68 33.92
C PHE A 834 8.53 8.68 33.22
N PRO A 835 7.98 7.58 32.67
CA PRO A 835 8.77 6.67 31.85
C PRO A 835 9.22 7.33 30.54
N PRO A 836 10.45 7.09 30.08
CA PRO A 836 11.00 7.71 28.86
C PRO A 836 10.51 7.01 27.59
N GLU A 837 9.31 7.34 27.12
CA GLU A 837 8.79 6.88 25.83
C GLU A 837 9.31 7.74 24.66
N ILE A 838 10.50 7.39 24.16
CA ILE A 838 11.18 8.19 23.13
C ILE A 838 11.15 7.52 21.77
N THR A 839 10.51 8.17 20.79
CA THR A 839 10.58 7.78 19.38
C THR A 839 11.60 8.64 18.63
N MET A 840 12.18 8.09 17.55
CA MET A 840 13.12 8.83 16.70
C MET A 840 12.87 8.52 15.23
N THR A 841 12.80 9.56 14.42
CA THR A 841 12.80 9.49 12.95
C THR A 841 14.00 10.24 12.40
N GLN A 842 14.47 9.84 11.21
CA GLN A 842 15.55 10.52 10.51
C GLN A 842 15.21 10.60 9.01
N GLU A 843 15.57 11.72 8.39
CA GLU A 843 15.28 12.04 6.99
C GLU A 843 16.50 12.74 6.36
N CYS A 844 16.92 12.31 5.17
CA CYS A 844 17.93 13.05 4.40
C CYS A 844 17.23 14.11 3.54
N ILE A 845 17.36 15.38 3.91
CA ILE A 845 16.73 16.50 3.22
C ILE A 845 17.49 16.86 1.95
N ASP A 846 18.82 16.87 2.00
CA ASP A 846 19.69 17.18 0.87
C ASP A 846 20.88 16.23 0.78
N ASN A 847 20.91 15.38 -0.24
CA ASN A 847 21.97 14.38 -0.37
C ASN A 847 23.26 14.91 -1.03
N ARG A 848 23.29 16.18 -1.46
CA ARG A 848 24.42 16.76 -2.17
C ARG A 848 25.57 17.11 -1.24
N ILE A 849 26.78 16.77 -1.67
CA ILE A 849 28.04 17.21 -1.04
C ILE A 849 28.41 18.58 -1.61
N ARG A 850 28.69 19.54 -0.72
CA ARG A 850 29.06 20.91 -1.09
C ARG A 850 30.57 21.08 -1.09
N TRP A 851 31.22 20.69 -2.19
CA TRP A 851 32.68 20.82 -2.36
C TRP A 851 33.23 22.24 -2.19
N ARG A 852 32.40 23.27 -2.43
CA ARG A 852 32.78 24.67 -2.14
C ARG A 852 33.11 24.89 -0.66
N GLU A 853 32.51 24.12 0.24
CA GLU A 853 32.72 24.19 1.69
C GLU A 853 33.90 23.32 2.17
N PHE A 854 34.69 22.72 1.27
CA PHE A 854 35.88 21.95 1.66
C PHE A 854 36.85 22.76 2.54
N ARG A 855 36.91 24.08 2.29
CA ARG A 855 37.74 25.03 3.07
C ARG A 855 37.35 25.09 4.55
N ASN A 856 36.17 24.62 4.95
CA ASN A 856 35.76 24.54 6.35
C ASN A 856 36.68 23.67 7.20
N THR A 857 37.46 22.77 6.58
CA THR A 857 38.50 21.99 7.26
C THR A 857 39.50 22.86 8.04
N TYR A 858 39.78 24.08 7.55
CA TYR A 858 40.67 25.04 8.23
C TYR A 858 40.14 25.49 9.61
N TYR A 859 38.81 25.44 9.77
CA TYR A 859 38.13 25.85 10.99
C TYR A 859 37.81 24.68 11.91
N ASN A 860 38.07 23.42 11.51
CA ASN A 860 37.67 22.20 12.22
C ASN A 860 38.08 22.24 13.71
N ALA A 861 37.06 22.21 14.58
CA ALA A 861 37.23 22.35 16.02
C ALA A 861 38.00 21.18 16.64
N GLN A 862 37.85 19.96 16.11
CA GLN A 862 38.52 18.77 16.64
C GLN A 862 40.03 18.82 16.36
N LEU A 863 40.45 19.17 15.14
CA LEU A 863 41.85 19.39 14.78
C LEU A 863 42.46 20.52 15.61
N ARG A 864 41.76 21.64 15.76
CA ARG A 864 42.23 22.77 16.57
C ARG A 864 42.32 22.42 18.04
N THR A 865 41.40 21.61 18.58
CA THR A 865 41.49 21.09 19.95
C THR A 865 42.72 20.19 20.10
N LEU A 866 42.98 19.30 19.14
CA LEU A 866 44.15 18.43 19.13
C LEU A 866 45.46 19.23 19.09
N VAL A 867 45.55 20.27 18.26
CA VAL A 867 46.75 21.10 18.13
C VAL A 867 47.01 21.92 19.41
N ASN A 868 45.98 22.49 20.01
CA ASN A 868 46.14 23.32 21.21
C ASN A 868 46.26 22.50 22.51
N GLU A 869 45.68 21.29 22.58
CA GLU A 869 45.69 20.43 23.78
C GLU A 869 46.02 18.94 23.46
N PRO A 870 47.19 18.62 22.91
CA PRO A 870 47.52 17.25 22.48
C PRO A 870 47.53 16.22 23.62
N LYS A 871 47.82 16.64 24.86
CA LYS A 871 47.81 15.78 26.05
C LYS A 871 46.42 15.22 26.36
N ARG A 872 45.35 15.95 26.05
CA ARG A 872 43.95 15.53 26.30
C ARG A 872 43.54 14.38 25.38
N TRP A 873 44.05 14.39 24.14
CA TRP A 873 43.84 13.31 23.18
C TRP A 873 44.46 11.99 23.67
N LEU A 874 45.70 12.05 24.18
CA LEU A 874 46.38 10.90 24.80
C LEU A 874 45.64 10.36 26.04
N GLN A 875 45.03 11.24 26.84
CA GLN A 875 44.23 10.83 28.00
C GLN A 875 42.90 10.18 27.59
N CYS A 876 42.26 10.66 26.53
CA CYS A 876 41.04 10.04 26.00
C CYS A 876 41.33 8.64 25.44
N LEU A 877 42.45 8.45 24.75
CA LEU A 877 42.87 7.12 24.25
C LEU A 877 43.13 6.10 25.37
N LYS A 878 43.54 6.54 26.57
CA LYS A 878 43.72 5.65 27.73
C LYS A 878 42.41 5.27 28.45
N LYS A 879 41.31 5.99 28.19
CA LYS A 879 39.98 5.78 28.78
C LYS A 879 38.95 5.17 27.80
N SER A 880 39.31 5.09 26.51
CA SER A 880 38.53 4.45 25.44
C SER A 880 38.87 2.96 25.39
#